data_AF-A0A182HTN5-F1
#
_entry.id   AF-A0A182HTN5-F1
#
_cell.length_a   1.000
_cell.length_b   1.000
_cell.length_c   1.000
_cell.angle_alpha   90.00
_cell.angle_beta   90.00
_cell.angle_gamma   90.00
#
_symmetry.space_group_name_H-M   'P 1'
#
loop_
_entity.id
_entity.type
_entity.pdbx_description
1 polymer ?
#
loop_
_entity_poly.entity_id
_entity_poly.type
_entity_poly.pdbx_seq_one_letter_code
_entity_poly.pdbx_strand_id
1 'polypeptide(L)'
;MGKKKPTPEEDLIIPPQDTRICGIICVCQLTFVLSTVAIVYLTVAIYMPSSRAFKSGIDETPVMCTTTRALNQDACEWGSCGEWCLSKTSGACIQIYVHLRMNGSSLLFTNCTNSANKTCYGIDQENAKKSRCIADECKNLTGTFNCSAGMCINITDAFECVFKNTDPPLKCSGRRGKITCIDITGLFSCNRGTCRKIRTPYNCDRRCVDIPTRNKNMILLSGDKVYLSQCSSAIDMETKQEVWNEAEDKVIMSSCYNIQNTSLGIEAIDCVNGSVLEKTELTDLTNFTYLSYLHYAVSKPIKVIAPQEQDLTLSNESRLMINLEGCVNTLQDECKEFLKEFGKDGTDHNARARFPCYYSKSKMQQVVARFDLETTYRQFVFGFFVPTILFGVSCLTLIFCQRTIVVGDDAKMRFVGCANKNPVVANGGAKNQDKANSGDGGGGGDSAFLSCKKIVHKASLTHSRQSMNVSDGEERPPTREELIAEFLDKAKFYTSLCLGTTAILSVFAFLFLIPFVVDPAISTIVADYDPVPVTCVVTDHVYAEGMRNCTWSSCREGCTTAAIRCHQLLVNYTKIAFHEWHKHPRDLDSIEWDVMDTKFLVNTEGCGYPPRVNCSEFAKQYGYSHVGEPFPCYYSRAYPEIVVARYSWDDNLKHLILSLIIPNVLFAVSIGVLSYWYCPCCDKACHKSPRVYAEKYPTKENKLLCRSDDEEDELDY
;
A
#
# COMPACT_ATOMS: atom_id res chain seq x y z
N MET A 1 -82.83 34.69 2.41
CA MET A 1 -81.71 34.82 3.37
C MET A 1 -80.81 33.60 3.24
N GLY A 2 -79.49 33.81 3.19
CA GLY A 2 -78.47 32.76 3.34
C GLY A 2 -77.94 32.12 2.05
N LYS A 3 -76.92 32.73 1.43
CA LYS A 3 -75.90 31.98 0.69
C LYS A 3 -74.53 32.46 1.15
N LYS A 4 -73.82 31.58 1.87
CA LYS A 4 -72.44 31.75 2.31
C LYS A 4 -71.56 32.03 1.10
N LYS A 5 -70.73 33.07 1.16
CA LYS A 5 -69.58 33.24 0.28
C LYS A 5 -68.60 32.09 0.55
N PRO A 6 -68.05 31.40 -0.46
CA PRO A 6 -66.91 30.54 -0.26
C PRO A 6 -65.67 31.41 0.00
N THR A 7 -64.93 31.07 1.05
CA THR A 7 -63.57 31.54 1.31
C THR A 7 -62.64 31.03 0.21
N PRO A 8 -61.67 31.82 -0.28
CA PRO A 8 -60.70 31.35 -1.24
C PRO A 8 -59.78 30.31 -0.58
N GLU A 9 -59.45 29.23 -1.29
CA GLU A 9 -58.38 28.31 -0.92
C GLU A 9 -57.05 29.08 -0.96
N GLU A 10 -56.36 29.14 0.17
CA GLU A 10 -55.01 29.67 0.25
C GLU A 10 -54.06 28.65 -0.38
N ASP A 11 -53.62 28.92 -1.61
CA ASP A 11 -52.51 28.22 -2.22
C ASP A 11 -51.25 28.44 -1.36
N LEU A 12 -50.84 27.40 -0.64
CA LEU A 12 -49.54 27.30 0.03
C LEU A 12 -48.41 27.24 -1.01
N ILE A 13 -48.15 28.35 -1.69
CA ILE A 13 -46.91 28.59 -2.40
C ILE A 13 -45.82 28.80 -1.36
N ILE A 14 -45.04 27.75 -1.11
CA ILE A 14 -43.85 27.79 -0.27
C ILE A 14 -42.86 28.77 -0.94
N PRO A 15 -42.47 29.87 -0.29
CA PRO A 15 -41.51 30.80 -0.86
C PRO A 15 -40.13 30.14 -0.97
N PRO A 16 -39.27 30.57 -1.92
CA PRO A 16 -37.96 29.97 -2.14
C PRO A 16 -37.17 29.93 -0.83
N GLN A 17 -36.77 28.72 -0.43
CA GLN A 17 -35.91 28.53 0.73
C GLN A 17 -34.55 29.20 0.49
N ASP A 18 -33.94 29.70 1.56
CA ASP A 18 -32.64 30.35 1.48
C ASP A 18 -31.57 29.29 1.12
N THR A 19 -31.14 29.31 -0.15
CA THR A 19 -30.18 28.36 -0.72
C THR A 19 -28.86 28.33 0.05
N ARG A 20 -28.53 29.42 0.75
CA ARG A 20 -27.34 29.51 1.60
C ARG A 20 -27.47 28.65 2.86
N ILE A 21 -28.65 28.62 3.49
CA ILE A 21 -28.90 27.83 4.69
C ILE A 21 -28.93 26.34 4.34
N CYS A 22 -29.65 25.96 3.29
CA CYS A 22 -29.68 24.57 2.81
C CYS A 22 -28.29 24.08 2.37
N GLY A 23 -27.52 24.93 1.67
CA GLY A 23 -26.15 24.62 1.25
C GLY A 23 -25.22 24.38 2.44
N ILE A 24 -25.30 25.20 3.49
CA ILE A 24 -24.50 25.03 4.71
C ILE A 24 -24.85 23.70 5.41
N ILE A 25 -26.14 23.38 5.54
CA ILE A 25 -26.57 22.11 6.15
C ILE A 25 -26.05 20.92 5.34
N CYS A 26 -26.20 20.94 4.01
CA CYS A 26 -25.74 19.87 3.12
C CYS A 26 -24.23 19.66 3.21
N VAL A 27 -23.43 20.73 3.17
CA VAL A 27 -21.96 20.64 3.32
C VAL A 27 -21.57 20.10 4.70
N CYS A 28 -22.27 20.51 5.77
CA CYS A 28 -22.03 19.99 7.12
C CYS A 28 -22.38 18.50 7.22
N GLN A 29 -23.47 18.04 6.60
CA GLN A 29 -23.84 16.63 6.56
C GLN A 29 -22.84 15.79 5.77
N LEU A 30 -22.41 16.26 4.60
CA LEU A 30 -21.40 15.58 3.79
C LEU A 30 -20.08 15.47 4.55
N THR A 31 -19.64 16.55 5.20
CA THR A 31 -18.40 16.58 5.99
C THR A 31 -18.49 15.63 7.19
N PHE A 32 -19.66 15.53 7.85
CA PHE A 32 -19.89 14.58 8.94
C PHE A 32 -19.74 13.13 8.48
N VAL A 33 -20.34 12.76 7.33
CA VAL A 33 -20.25 11.40 6.80
C VAL A 33 -18.82 11.07 6.37
N LEU A 34 -18.17 11.97 5.60
CA LEU A 34 -16.80 11.76 5.14
C LEU A 34 -15.82 11.64 6.30
N SER A 35 -15.98 12.47 7.35
CA SER A 35 -15.12 12.40 8.54
C SER A 35 -15.31 11.08 9.29
N THR A 36 -16.54 10.58 9.38
CA THR A 36 -16.83 9.29 10.04
C THR A 36 -16.17 8.13 9.28
N VAL A 37 -16.31 8.10 7.95
CA VAL A 37 -15.67 7.09 7.10
C VAL A 37 -14.14 7.20 7.19
N ALA A 38 -13.60 8.41 7.14
CA ALA A 38 -12.17 8.65 7.27
C ALA A 38 -11.61 8.15 8.60
N ILE A 39 -12.31 8.36 9.73
CA ILE A 39 -11.87 7.85 11.05
C ILE A 39 -11.74 6.33 11.04
N VAL A 40 -12.71 5.61 10.47
CA VAL A 40 -12.66 4.14 10.40
C VAL A 40 -11.48 3.66 9.57
N TYR A 41 -11.25 4.25 8.40
CA TYR A 41 -10.13 3.90 7.53
C TYR A 41 -8.77 4.23 8.15
N LEU A 42 -8.61 5.44 8.67
CA LEU A 42 -7.36 5.90 9.27
C LEU A 42 -7.04 5.16 10.57
N THR A 43 -8.04 4.55 11.23
CA THR A 43 -7.79 3.68 12.38
C THR A 43 -6.96 2.45 11.97
N VAL A 44 -7.28 1.82 10.84
CA VAL A 44 -6.55 0.65 10.34
C VAL A 44 -5.23 1.08 9.67
N ALA A 45 -5.26 2.15 8.88
CA ALA A 45 -4.12 2.57 8.07
C ALA A 45 -3.03 3.34 8.85
N ILE A 46 -3.38 4.13 9.86
CA ILE A 46 -2.44 5.00 10.59
C ILE A 46 -2.44 4.69 12.09
N TYR A 47 -3.60 4.68 12.76
CA TYR A 47 -3.65 4.58 14.23
C TYR A 47 -3.04 3.28 14.76
N MET A 48 -3.45 2.13 14.21
CA MET A 48 -2.91 0.82 14.59
C MET A 48 -1.38 0.71 14.40
N PRO A 49 -0.81 1.00 13.21
CA PRO A 49 0.64 0.92 13.01
C PRO A 49 1.41 1.95 13.85
N SER A 50 0.93 3.20 13.98
CA SER A 50 1.56 4.22 14.83
C SER A 50 1.58 3.79 16.30
N SER A 51 0.48 3.23 16.82
CA SER A 51 0.43 2.75 18.21
C SER A 51 1.44 1.61 18.46
N ARG A 52 1.62 0.72 17.49
CA ARG A 52 2.65 -0.34 17.54
C ARG A 52 4.06 0.26 17.53
N ALA A 53 4.31 1.26 16.69
CA ALA A 53 5.60 1.96 16.62
C ALA A 53 5.95 2.62 17.97
N PHE A 54 5.02 3.35 18.59
CA PHE A 54 5.26 3.97 19.91
C PHE A 54 5.50 2.95 21.02
N LYS A 55 4.85 1.77 20.96
CA LYS A 55 5.03 0.69 21.93
C LYS A 55 6.24 -0.20 21.65
N SER A 56 6.89 -0.05 20.50
CA SER A 56 8.00 -0.93 20.08
C SER A 56 9.26 -0.76 20.93
N GLY A 57 9.45 0.43 21.53
CA GLY A 57 10.64 0.74 22.33
C GLY A 57 11.94 0.65 21.51
N ILE A 58 11.86 0.91 20.21
CA ILE A 58 13.01 1.02 19.31
C ILE A 58 13.61 2.42 19.45
N ASP A 59 14.93 2.50 19.51
CA ASP A 59 15.67 3.77 19.59
C ASP A 59 15.70 4.44 18.20
N GLU A 60 15.58 5.78 18.15
CA GLU A 60 15.68 6.56 16.91
C GLU A 60 17.12 6.74 16.43
N THR A 61 18.10 6.48 17.30
CA THR A 61 19.51 6.51 16.92
C THR A 61 19.89 5.22 16.19
N PRO A 62 20.28 5.28 14.90
CA PRO A 62 20.65 4.09 14.16
C PRO A 62 21.98 3.55 14.65
N VAL A 63 22.05 2.22 14.71
CA VAL A 63 23.28 1.46 14.93
C VAL A 63 23.65 0.72 13.65
N MET A 64 24.76 -0.01 13.63
CA MET A 64 25.22 -0.69 12.43
C MET A 64 24.85 -2.17 12.43
N CYS A 65 24.25 -2.60 11.33
CA CYS A 65 23.97 -3.99 11.02
C CYS A 65 24.89 -4.47 9.90
N THR A 66 25.38 -5.71 10.03
CA THR A 66 26.13 -6.40 8.97
C THR A 66 25.44 -7.70 8.62
N THR A 67 25.12 -7.92 7.35
CA THR A 67 24.49 -9.17 6.92
C THR A 67 25.44 -10.35 7.08
N THR A 68 25.00 -11.39 7.79
CA THR A 68 25.78 -12.59 8.05
C THR A 68 25.37 -13.76 7.17
N ARG A 69 24.07 -13.89 6.91
CA ARG A 69 23.49 -14.93 6.06
C ARG A 69 22.16 -14.46 5.45
N ALA A 70 21.92 -14.83 4.21
CA ALA A 70 20.62 -14.70 3.54
C ALA A 70 20.16 -16.09 3.12
N LEU A 71 19.06 -16.56 3.71
CA LEU A 71 18.53 -17.91 3.48
C LEU A 71 17.25 -17.84 2.66
N ASN A 72 17.20 -18.59 1.56
CA ASN A 72 15.96 -18.85 0.83
C ASN A 72 15.30 -20.09 1.45
N GLN A 73 14.10 -19.92 1.99
CA GLN A 73 13.37 -20.97 2.68
C GLN A 73 11.98 -21.13 2.05
N ASP A 74 11.61 -22.35 1.64
CA ASP A 74 10.33 -22.61 0.94
C ASP A 74 9.09 -22.52 1.86
N ALA A 75 9.30 -22.72 3.16
CA ALA A 75 8.29 -22.62 4.19
C ALA A 75 8.76 -21.71 5.33
N CYS A 76 8.41 -20.43 5.26
CA CYS A 76 8.76 -19.45 6.26
C CYS A 76 7.66 -19.22 7.31
N GLU A 77 8.07 -19.12 8.58
CA GLU A 77 7.25 -18.50 9.63
C GLU A 77 7.32 -16.97 9.59
N TRP A 78 8.44 -16.44 9.09
CA TRP A 78 8.71 -15.01 8.94
C TRP A 78 9.64 -14.78 7.75
N GLY A 79 9.56 -13.62 7.12
CA GLY A 79 10.46 -13.17 6.06
C GLY A 79 10.89 -11.72 6.28
N SER A 80 12.04 -11.35 5.75
CA SER A 80 12.61 -10.00 5.95
C SER A 80 11.84 -8.89 5.22
N CYS A 81 11.18 -9.23 4.11
CA CYS A 81 10.31 -8.33 3.36
C CYS A 81 9.24 -9.13 2.60
N GLY A 82 7.99 -8.66 2.59
CA GLY A 82 6.90 -9.16 1.75
C GLY A 82 6.10 -8.02 1.09
N GLU A 83 5.69 -8.20 -0.16
CA GLU A 83 4.98 -7.18 -0.96
C GLU A 83 3.50 -6.98 -0.58
N TRP A 84 3.03 -7.61 0.50
CA TRP A 84 1.65 -7.54 0.99
C TRP A 84 1.54 -7.76 2.50
N CYS A 85 1.04 -6.76 3.23
CA CYS A 85 0.95 -6.79 4.70
C CYS A 85 -0.31 -7.48 5.28
N LEU A 86 -1.33 -7.74 4.47
CA LEU A 86 -2.60 -8.29 4.95
C LEU A 86 -2.56 -9.81 5.18
N SER A 87 -1.61 -10.50 4.55
CA SER A 87 -1.38 -11.93 4.73
C SER A 87 -0.17 -12.19 5.62
N LYS A 88 -0.25 -13.21 6.47
CA LYS A 88 0.96 -13.79 7.05
C LYS A 88 1.84 -14.31 5.91
N THR A 89 3.14 -14.06 6.02
CA THR A 89 4.15 -14.63 5.14
C THR A 89 4.00 -16.16 5.17
N SER A 90 3.49 -16.73 4.08
CA SER A 90 3.24 -18.16 3.95
C SER A 90 3.79 -18.61 2.60
N GLY A 91 4.77 -19.50 2.64
CA GLY A 91 5.50 -19.98 1.45
C GLY A 91 6.96 -19.52 1.40
N ALA A 92 7.53 -19.53 0.19
CA ALA A 92 8.93 -19.26 -0.04
C ALA A 92 9.30 -17.82 0.28
N CYS A 93 10.27 -17.61 1.17
CA CYS A 93 10.72 -16.29 1.57
C CYS A 93 12.23 -16.24 1.77
N ILE A 94 12.76 -15.01 1.81
CA ILE A 94 14.16 -14.76 2.17
C ILE A 94 14.23 -14.30 3.63
N GLN A 95 15.06 -14.96 4.41
CA GLN A 95 15.38 -14.60 5.78
C GLN A 95 16.80 -14.05 5.85
N ILE A 96 16.91 -12.77 6.18
CA ILE A 96 18.19 -12.09 6.36
C ILE A 96 18.50 -12.02 7.85
N TYR A 97 19.67 -12.55 8.22
CA TYR A 97 20.21 -12.44 9.57
C TYR A 97 21.38 -11.48 9.55
N VAL A 98 21.44 -10.64 10.58
CA VAL A 98 22.43 -9.59 10.72
C VAL A 98 23.13 -9.67 12.05
N HIS A 99 24.38 -9.26 12.04
CA HIS A 99 25.19 -9.00 13.21
C HIS A 99 24.97 -7.53 13.62
N LEU A 100 24.51 -7.32 14.85
CA LEU A 100 24.15 -6.01 15.39
C LEU A 100 25.30 -5.47 16.25
N ARG A 101 25.77 -4.26 15.95
CA ARG A 101 26.82 -3.59 16.72
C ARG A 101 26.61 -2.09 16.84
N MET A 102 27.22 -1.48 17.84
CA MET A 102 27.29 -0.02 17.99
C MET A 102 28.12 0.62 16.86
N ASN A 103 27.94 1.92 16.66
CA ASN A 103 28.69 2.71 15.68
C ASN A 103 30.18 2.76 16.05
N GLY A 104 31.05 2.72 15.05
CA GLY A 104 32.50 2.88 15.17
C GLY A 104 32.92 4.36 15.22
N SER A 105 34.21 4.62 15.05
CA SER A 105 34.75 5.98 15.02
C SER A 105 34.51 6.66 13.68
N SER A 106 34.33 7.98 13.68
CA SER A 106 34.27 8.79 12.47
C SER A 106 35.55 9.60 12.35
N LEU A 107 36.28 9.41 11.25
CA LEU A 107 37.63 9.95 11.04
C LEU A 107 37.63 10.98 9.92
N LEU A 108 38.28 12.11 10.16
CA LEU A 108 38.55 13.14 9.16
C LEU A 108 40.04 13.17 8.84
N PHE A 109 40.38 12.88 7.59
CA PHE A 109 41.75 12.94 7.09
C PHE A 109 42.00 14.27 6.39
N THR A 110 43.06 14.99 6.79
CA THR A 110 43.36 16.35 6.30
C THR A 110 44.57 16.38 5.37
N ASN A 111 44.63 17.42 4.52
CA ASN A 111 45.68 17.64 3.51
C ASN A 111 45.95 16.42 2.63
N CYS A 112 44.89 15.78 2.17
CA CYS A 112 45.00 14.58 1.36
C CYS A 112 45.36 14.90 -0.10
N THR A 113 46.38 14.25 -0.62
CA THR A 113 46.84 14.34 -2.02
C THR A 113 46.90 12.96 -2.66
N ASN A 114 46.90 12.93 -3.99
CA ASN A 114 47.09 11.71 -4.77
C ASN A 114 46.12 10.58 -4.36
N SER A 115 44.83 10.90 -4.26
CA SER A 115 43.79 9.94 -3.90
C SER A 115 43.47 9.00 -5.07
N ALA A 116 43.30 7.72 -4.77
CA ALA A 116 42.87 6.70 -5.71
C ALA A 116 41.74 5.87 -5.10
N ASN A 117 40.70 5.61 -5.88
CA ASN A 117 39.63 4.69 -5.50
C ASN A 117 39.61 3.50 -6.46
N LYS A 118 39.46 2.30 -5.92
CA LYS A 118 39.33 1.08 -6.70
C LYS A 118 38.18 0.25 -6.18
N THR A 119 37.22 -0.05 -7.05
CA THR A 119 36.09 -0.92 -6.72
C THR A 119 36.37 -2.32 -7.23
N CYS A 120 36.44 -3.27 -6.31
CA CYS A 120 36.66 -4.69 -6.55
C CYS A 120 35.31 -5.42 -6.60
N TYR A 121 34.55 -5.24 -7.68
CA TYR A 121 33.26 -5.92 -7.88
C TYR A 121 33.45 -7.45 -7.88
N GLY A 122 32.56 -8.19 -7.22
CA GLY A 122 32.33 -9.60 -7.56
C GLY A 122 31.34 -9.73 -8.72
N ILE A 123 30.78 -10.93 -8.91
CA ILE A 123 29.90 -11.20 -10.05
C ILE A 123 28.47 -10.80 -9.73
N ASP A 124 27.90 -9.91 -10.56
CA ASP A 124 26.48 -9.67 -10.60
C ASP A 124 25.79 -10.80 -11.39
N GLN A 125 25.22 -11.77 -10.68
CA GLN A 125 24.57 -12.94 -11.31
C GLN A 125 23.35 -12.59 -12.18
N GLU A 126 22.74 -11.40 -12.02
CA GLU A 126 21.59 -10.98 -12.83
C GLU A 126 22.04 -10.47 -14.20
N ASN A 127 23.08 -9.63 -14.21
CA ASN A 127 23.61 -8.99 -15.42
C ASN A 127 24.71 -9.79 -16.12
N ALA A 128 25.32 -10.77 -15.44
CA ALA A 128 26.37 -11.59 -16.02
C ALA A 128 25.85 -12.39 -17.22
N LYS A 129 26.66 -12.44 -18.28
CA LYS A 129 26.36 -13.19 -19.51
C LYS A 129 26.17 -14.68 -19.20
N LYS A 130 24.93 -15.16 -19.30
CA LYS A 130 24.56 -16.58 -19.12
C LYS A 130 24.64 -17.29 -20.46
N SER A 131 25.49 -18.31 -20.56
CA SER A 131 25.57 -19.19 -21.72
C SER A 131 24.74 -20.44 -21.49
N ARG A 132 23.78 -20.69 -22.37
CA ARG A 132 22.89 -21.87 -22.31
C ARG A 132 23.51 -23.02 -23.07
N CYS A 133 24.07 -24.01 -22.36
CA CYS A 133 24.70 -25.17 -22.99
C CYS A 133 23.71 -26.09 -23.72
N ILE A 134 22.41 -25.96 -23.43
CA ILE A 134 21.33 -26.69 -24.10
C ILE A 134 21.16 -26.19 -25.56
N ALA A 135 21.50 -24.93 -25.84
CA ALA A 135 21.34 -24.27 -27.14
C ALA A 135 22.64 -24.19 -27.97
N ASP A 136 23.59 -25.10 -27.75
CA ASP A 136 24.90 -25.12 -28.44
C ASP A 136 25.81 -23.88 -28.20
N GLU A 137 25.45 -22.97 -27.28
CA GLU A 137 26.24 -21.77 -26.96
C GLU A 137 27.56 -22.10 -26.26
N CYS A 138 27.71 -23.31 -25.73
CA CYS A 138 28.88 -23.72 -24.95
C CYS A 138 30.06 -24.25 -25.79
N LYS A 139 29.97 -24.20 -27.13
CA LYS A 139 31.02 -24.69 -28.04
C LYS A 139 32.36 -23.95 -27.91
N ASN A 140 32.34 -22.68 -27.51
CA ASN A 140 33.53 -21.83 -27.46
C ASN A 140 33.85 -21.29 -26.06
N LEU A 141 33.32 -21.90 -25.00
CA LEU A 141 33.64 -21.48 -23.63
C LEU A 141 35.11 -21.71 -23.34
N THR A 142 35.77 -20.65 -22.92
CA THR A 142 37.17 -20.65 -22.50
C THR A 142 37.28 -19.81 -21.23
N GLY A 143 37.83 -20.38 -20.16
CA GLY A 143 37.87 -19.77 -18.83
C GLY A 143 37.17 -20.61 -17.77
N THR A 144 36.88 -20.01 -16.62
CA THR A 144 36.19 -20.64 -15.50
C THR A 144 34.72 -20.24 -15.51
N PHE A 145 33.84 -21.22 -15.30
CA PHE A 145 32.39 -21.05 -15.35
C PHE A 145 31.73 -21.66 -14.11
N ASN A 146 30.71 -20.99 -13.58
CA ASN A 146 29.79 -21.55 -12.59
C ASN A 146 28.49 -21.93 -13.30
N CYS A 147 28.14 -23.22 -13.27
CA CYS A 147 27.02 -23.76 -14.03
C CYS A 147 25.94 -24.33 -13.11
N SER A 148 24.67 -24.11 -13.47
CA SER A 148 23.50 -24.68 -12.82
C SER A 148 22.52 -25.19 -13.88
N ALA A 149 22.24 -26.49 -13.88
CA ALA A 149 21.33 -27.17 -14.82
C ALA A 149 21.57 -26.79 -16.31
N GLY A 150 22.84 -26.78 -16.73
CA GLY A 150 23.22 -26.45 -18.11
C GLY A 150 23.20 -24.97 -18.49
N MET A 151 22.94 -24.06 -17.55
CA MET A 151 23.22 -22.62 -17.69
C MET A 151 24.54 -22.28 -17.01
N CYS A 152 25.49 -21.71 -17.76
CA CYS A 152 26.84 -21.39 -17.27
C CYS A 152 27.09 -19.87 -17.26
N ILE A 153 27.62 -19.37 -16.15
CA ILE A 153 28.02 -17.97 -15.96
C ILE A 153 29.54 -17.88 -16.07
N ASN A 154 30.07 -16.98 -16.91
CA ASN A 154 31.51 -16.75 -16.99
C ASN A 154 31.99 -16.02 -15.73
N ILE A 155 32.95 -16.61 -15.03
CA ILE A 155 33.49 -16.05 -13.79
C ILE A 155 34.98 -15.66 -13.89
N THR A 156 35.59 -15.85 -15.06
CA THR A 156 37.04 -15.72 -15.30
C THR A 156 37.61 -14.33 -15.03
N ASP A 157 36.82 -13.28 -15.28
CA ASP A 157 37.28 -11.90 -15.16
C ASP A 157 37.20 -11.39 -13.72
N ALA A 158 36.30 -11.95 -12.92
CA ALA A 158 36.08 -11.55 -11.54
C ALA A 158 36.81 -12.43 -10.52
N PHE A 159 37.12 -13.69 -10.85
CA PHE A 159 37.72 -14.65 -9.93
C PHE A 159 38.94 -15.37 -10.51
N GLU A 160 39.92 -15.59 -9.65
CA GLU A 160 41.06 -16.45 -9.88
C GLU A 160 40.94 -17.68 -8.97
N CYS A 161 40.67 -18.83 -9.58
CA CYS A 161 40.50 -20.09 -8.87
C CYS A 161 41.77 -20.95 -8.95
N VAL A 162 42.32 -21.30 -7.80
CA VAL A 162 43.42 -22.25 -7.66
C VAL A 162 42.85 -23.62 -7.25
N PHE A 163 43.10 -24.64 -8.08
CA PHE A 163 42.57 -25.99 -7.89
C PHE A 163 43.57 -27.05 -8.33
N LYS A 164 43.54 -28.22 -7.66
CA LYS A 164 44.42 -29.37 -7.97
C LYS A 164 43.66 -30.55 -8.58
N ASN A 165 42.42 -30.76 -8.15
CA ASN A 165 41.62 -31.92 -8.56
C ASN A 165 40.57 -31.51 -9.59
N THR A 166 40.56 -32.20 -10.74
CA THR A 166 39.54 -32.00 -11.77
C THR A 166 39.00 -33.32 -12.28
N ASP A 167 37.74 -33.32 -12.67
CA ASP A 167 37.12 -34.46 -13.35
C ASP A 167 37.67 -34.64 -14.77
N PRO A 168 37.52 -35.85 -15.35
CA PRO A 168 37.79 -36.07 -16.76
C PRO A 168 37.07 -35.03 -17.64
N PRO A 169 37.72 -34.59 -18.73
CA PRO A 169 37.17 -33.55 -19.59
C PRO A 169 35.86 -33.99 -20.26
N LEU A 170 34.82 -33.19 -20.07
CA LEU A 170 33.53 -33.31 -20.73
C LEU A 170 33.50 -32.37 -21.94
N LYS A 171 33.11 -32.87 -23.11
CA LYS A 171 33.02 -32.07 -24.34
C LYS A 171 31.59 -31.62 -24.57
N CYS A 172 31.32 -30.32 -24.47
CA CYS A 172 30.00 -29.74 -24.72
C CYS A 172 29.69 -29.43 -26.19
N SER A 173 30.55 -29.86 -27.12
CA SER A 173 30.38 -29.67 -28.56
C SER A 173 30.16 -31.01 -29.29
N GLY A 174 28.94 -31.26 -29.78
CA GLY A 174 28.65 -32.38 -30.69
C GLY A 174 27.16 -32.76 -30.82
N ARG A 175 26.82 -33.63 -31.79
CA ARG A 175 25.44 -34.17 -31.99
C ARG A 175 24.88 -34.92 -30.76
N ARG A 176 25.75 -35.41 -29.86
CA ARG A 176 25.41 -36.02 -28.55
C ARG A 176 25.59 -35.07 -27.35
N GLY A 177 26.10 -33.85 -27.57
CA GLY A 177 26.43 -32.86 -26.53
C GLY A 177 25.22 -32.18 -25.88
N LYS A 178 24.05 -32.22 -26.54
CA LYS A 178 22.77 -31.73 -25.97
C LYS A 178 22.35 -32.48 -24.70
N ILE A 179 22.67 -33.77 -24.59
CA ILE A 179 22.26 -34.64 -23.47
C ILE A 179 23.29 -34.56 -22.33
N THR A 180 24.59 -34.44 -22.62
CA THR A 180 25.64 -34.47 -21.58
C THR A 180 25.81 -33.16 -20.81
N CYS A 181 25.39 -32.03 -21.37
CA CYS A 181 25.61 -30.71 -20.74
C CYS A 181 24.41 -30.19 -19.95
N ILE A 182 23.29 -30.92 -19.92
CA ILE A 182 22.10 -30.58 -19.14
C ILE A 182 22.34 -30.77 -17.63
N ASP A 183 23.19 -31.73 -17.26
CA ASP A 183 23.51 -32.09 -15.86
C ASP A 183 24.74 -31.35 -15.30
N ILE A 184 25.30 -30.39 -16.04
CA ILE A 184 26.48 -29.63 -15.61
C ILE A 184 26.07 -28.70 -14.46
N THR A 185 26.56 -29.05 -13.27
CA THR A 185 26.34 -28.33 -12.02
C THR A 185 27.65 -28.16 -11.25
N GLY A 186 27.92 -26.92 -10.82
CA GLY A 186 29.12 -26.53 -10.09
C GLY A 186 30.14 -25.75 -10.92
N LEU A 187 31.37 -25.70 -10.43
CA LEU A 187 32.49 -24.98 -11.06
C LEU A 187 33.20 -25.83 -12.13
N PHE A 188 33.42 -25.23 -13.29
CA PHE A 188 34.09 -25.86 -14.42
C PHE A 188 35.21 -24.98 -14.98
N SER A 189 36.32 -25.60 -15.33
CA SER A 189 37.38 -24.99 -16.14
C SER A 189 37.23 -25.47 -17.58
N CYS A 190 36.93 -24.55 -18.50
CA CYS A 190 36.67 -24.83 -19.90
C CYS A 190 37.78 -24.29 -20.80
N ASN A 191 38.12 -25.05 -21.83
CA ASN A 191 38.99 -24.61 -22.90
C ASN A 191 38.37 -25.02 -24.24
N ARG A 192 37.95 -24.03 -25.06
CA ARG A 192 37.29 -24.23 -26.36
C ARG A 192 36.14 -25.27 -26.30
N GLY A 193 35.27 -25.14 -25.29
CA GLY A 193 34.10 -26.01 -25.10
C GLY A 193 34.39 -27.41 -24.55
N THR A 194 35.64 -27.69 -24.15
CA THR A 194 36.00 -28.87 -23.36
C THR A 194 36.15 -28.46 -21.90
N CYS A 195 35.24 -28.90 -21.05
CA CYS A 195 35.09 -28.45 -19.67
C CYS A 195 35.43 -29.57 -18.68
N ARG A 196 36.21 -29.24 -17.65
CA ARG A 196 36.53 -30.15 -16.54
C ARG A 196 35.89 -29.60 -15.27
N LYS A 197 35.16 -30.43 -14.54
CA LYS A 197 34.59 -30.03 -13.24
C LYS A 197 35.73 -29.86 -12.24
N ILE A 198 35.72 -28.75 -11.51
CA ILE A 198 36.68 -28.47 -10.44
C ILE A 198 36.15 -29.14 -9.16
N ARG A 199 36.94 -30.02 -8.55
CA ARG A 199 36.57 -30.68 -7.28
C ARG A 199 37.16 -29.95 -6.08
N THR A 200 36.40 -29.92 -4.98
CA THR A 200 36.91 -29.46 -3.69
C THR A 200 38.07 -30.37 -3.23
N PRO A 201 39.13 -29.81 -2.61
CA PRO A 201 39.30 -28.41 -2.24
C PRO A 201 39.84 -27.54 -3.39
N TYR A 202 39.24 -26.36 -3.57
CA TYR A 202 39.71 -25.28 -4.44
C TYR A 202 39.57 -23.96 -3.69
N ASN A 203 40.41 -22.97 -4.00
CA ASN A 203 40.27 -21.61 -3.48
C ASN A 203 40.02 -20.65 -4.64
N CYS A 204 38.89 -19.94 -4.62
CA CYS A 204 38.57 -18.92 -5.61
C CYS A 204 38.63 -17.56 -4.93
N ASP A 205 39.67 -16.79 -5.24
CA ASP A 205 39.84 -15.43 -4.74
C ASP A 205 39.39 -14.42 -5.80
N ARG A 206 38.98 -13.23 -5.36
CA ARG A 206 38.64 -12.14 -6.29
C ARG A 206 39.87 -11.72 -7.06
N ARG A 207 39.73 -11.57 -8.37
CA ARG A 207 40.77 -11.06 -9.26
C ARG A 207 40.80 -9.53 -9.24
N CYS A 208 41.00 -8.94 -8.05
CA CYS A 208 41.22 -7.50 -7.91
C CYS A 208 42.72 -7.21 -7.79
N VAL A 209 43.39 -7.18 -8.94
CA VAL A 209 44.82 -6.88 -9.10
C VAL A 209 45.04 -5.38 -9.36
N ASP A 210 46.28 -4.91 -9.33
CA ASP A 210 46.69 -3.53 -9.68
C ASP A 210 46.13 -2.42 -8.78
N ILE A 211 46.15 -2.60 -7.46
CA ILE A 211 45.79 -1.54 -6.50
C ILE A 211 47.02 -0.64 -6.30
N PRO A 212 46.95 0.66 -6.64
CA PRO A 212 48.10 1.56 -6.62
C PRO A 212 48.42 2.04 -5.19
N THR A 213 49.38 1.38 -4.55
CA THR A 213 49.84 1.67 -3.19
C THR A 213 51.06 2.62 -3.16
N ARG A 214 51.63 2.95 -4.32
CA ARG A 214 52.75 3.90 -4.43
C ARG A 214 52.40 5.29 -3.89
N ASN A 215 53.25 5.80 -2.99
CA ASN A 215 53.10 7.10 -2.34
C ASN A 215 51.70 7.27 -1.72
N LYS A 216 51.27 6.27 -0.95
CA LYS A 216 50.05 6.26 -0.16
C LYS A 216 50.40 5.90 1.28
N ASN A 217 49.83 6.63 2.23
CA ASN A 217 49.98 6.36 3.66
C ASN A 217 48.62 6.10 4.35
N MET A 218 47.51 6.16 3.61
CA MET A 218 46.17 5.85 4.09
C MET A 218 45.51 4.81 3.17
N ILE A 219 45.01 3.72 3.75
CA ILE A 219 44.25 2.66 3.06
C ILE A 219 42.97 2.37 3.83
N LEU A 220 41.82 2.75 3.28
CA LEU A 220 40.51 2.52 3.89
C LEU A 220 39.72 1.51 3.07
N LEU A 221 39.13 0.52 3.74
CA LEU A 221 38.31 -0.51 3.14
C LEU A 221 36.83 -0.20 3.40
N SER A 222 36.03 -0.01 2.34
CA SER A 222 34.57 0.22 2.42
C SER A 222 33.83 -0.74 1.51
N GLY A 223 33.35 -1.84 2.10
CA GLY A 223 32.73 -2.93 1.36
C GLY A 223 33.65 -3.47 0.25
N ASP A 224 33.22 -3.34 -1.00
CA ASP A 224 33.99 -3.74 -2.19
C ASP A 224 34.97 -2.66 -2.69
N LYS A 225 35.06 -1.52 -2.02
CA LYS A 225 35.90 -0.38 -2.42
C LYS A 225 37.13 -0.27 -1.54
N VAL A 226 38.27 -0.06 -2.17
CA VAL A 226 39.51 0.33 -1.51
C VAL A 226 39.78 1.78 -1.84
N TYR A 227 39.89 2.61 -0.81
CA TYR A 227 40.21 4.02 -0.92
C TYR A 227 41.64 4.25 -0.42
N LEU A 228 42.50 4.81 -1.26
CA LEU A 228 43.90 5.06 -0.95
C LEU A 228 44.21 6.54 -1.10
N SER A 229 44.98 7.11 -0.19
CA SER A 229 45.43 8.50 -0.31
C SER A 229 46.75 8.74 0.43
N GLN A 230 47.40 9.87 0.15
CA GLN A 230 48.46 10.41 1.00
C GLN A 230 47.86 11.54 1.84
N CYS A 231 47.82 11.45 3.16
CA CYS A 231 47.25 12.48 4.04
C CYS A 231 48.22 12.82 5.18
N SER A 232 48.12 14.03 5.75
CA SER A 232 49.04 14.50 6.80
C SER A 232 48.64 14.03 8.20
N SER A 233 47.34 14.03 8.51
CA SER A 233 46.83 13.63 9.82
C SER A 233 45.40 13.12 9.74
N ALA A 234 45.00 12.35 10.75
CA ALA A 234 43.64 11.86 10.95
C ALA A 234 43.12 12.35 12.32
N ILE A 235 41.92 12.91 12.31
CA ILE A 235 41.27 13.51 13.47
C ILE A 235 39.95 12.77 13.70
N ASP A 236 39.70 12.35 14.93
CA ASP A 236 38.41 11.80 15.31
C ASP A 236 37.37 12.93 15.40
N MET A 237 36.25 12.78 14.70
CA MET A 237 35.25 13.83 14.56
C MET A 237 34.42 14.06 15.82
N GLU A 238 34.29 13.07 16.69
CA GLU A 238 33.51 13.15 17.92
C GLU A 238 34.34 13.76 19.05
N THR A 239 35.57 13.25 19.26
CA THR A 239 36.47 13.70 20.32
C THR A 239 37.30 14.92 19.94
N LYS A 240 37.39 15.25 18.63
CA LYS A 240 38.26 16.30 18.06
C LYS A 240 39.75 16.11 18.36
N GLN A 241 40.16 14.88 18.67
CA GLN A 241 41.55 14.55 18.94
C GLN A 241 42.24 14.02 17.68
N GLU A 242 43.51 14.37 17.52
CA GLU A 242 44.36 13.79 16.48
C GLU A 242 44.73 12.35 16.88
N VAL A 243 44.34 11.38 16.04
CA VAL A 243 44.51 9.95 16.32
C VAL A 243 45.65 9.32 15.52
N TRP A 244 46.09 9.98 14.46
CA TRP A 244 47.21 9.53 13.63
C TRP A 244 47.84 10.71 12.87
N ASN A 245 49.15 10.65 12.66
CA ASN A 245 49.94 11.65 11.94
C ASN A 245 50.97 10.97 11.03
N GLU A 246 51.27 11.59 9.90
CA GLU A 246 52.29 11.16 8.93
C GLU A 246 53.71 11.07 9.51
N ALA A 247 54.00 11.78 10.61
CA ALA A 247 55.32 11.80 11.26
C ALA A 247 55.85 10.41 11.66
N GLU A 248 54.97 9.41 11.83
CA GLU A 248 55.37 8.04 12.19
C GLU A 248 55.85 7.19 11.00
N ASP A 249 55.79 7.69 9.75
CA ASP A 249 56.07 6.97 8.47
C ASP A 249 55.41 5.58 8.35
N LYS A 250 54.26 5.41 9.02
CA LYS A 250 53.44 4.20 8.96
C LYS A 250 52.19 4.43 8.15
N VAL A 251 51.68 3.35 7.56
CA VAL A 251 50.44 3.36 6.77
C VAL A 251 49.26 3.03 7.66
N ILE A 252 48.26 3.91 7.71
CA ILE A 252 47.01 3.67 8.45
C ILE A 252 46.05 2.82 7.63
N MET A 253 45.45 1.82 8.29
CA MET A 253 44.44 0.94 7.71
C MET A 253 43.22 0.81 8.62
N SER A 254 42.01 0.96 8.06
CA SER A 254 40.76 0.69 8.78
C SER A 254 39.62 0.28 7.82
N SER A 255 38.56 -0.32 8.37
CA SER A 255 37.36 -0.69 7.62
C SER A 255 36.18 0.21 7.97
N CYS A 256 35.75 1.05 7.03
CA CYS A 256 34.71 2.05 7.24
C CYS A 256 33.45 1.75 6.44
N TYR A 257 32.28 2.16 6.95
CA TYR A 257 31.02 1.98 6.24
C TYR A 257 30.97 2.85 4.98
N ASN A 258 31.21 4.15 5.13
CA ASN A 258 31.08 5.12 4.07
C ASN A 258 32.27 6.09 4.07
N ILE A 259 32.73 6.47 2.89
CA ILE A 259 33.86 7.37 2.69
C ILE A 259 33.45 8.45 1.70
N GLN A 260 33.55 9.71 2.10
CA GLN A 260 33.16 10.87 1.31
C GLN A 260 34.33 11.85 1.22
N ASN A 261 34.52 12.44 0.04
CA ASN A 261 35.51 13.49 -0.16
C ASN A 261 34.83 14.85 0.02
N THR A 262 35.26 15.61 1.02
CA THR A 262 34.72 16.93 1.38
C THR A 262 35.75 18.02 1.15
N SER A 263 35.36 19.29 1.23
CA SER A 263 36.29 20.42 1.11
C SER A 263 37.34 20.48 2.23
N LEU A 264 37.06 19.88 3.39
CA LEU A 264 37.98 19.82 4.53
C LEU A 264 38.96 18.64 4.44
N GLY A 265 38.67 17.66 3.58
CA GLY A 265 39.44 16.43 3.45
C GLY A 265 38.56 15.20 3.25
N ILE A 266 39.11 14.02 3.53
CA ILE A 266 38.39 12.75 3.38
C ILE A 266 37.71 12.40 4.69
N GLU A 267 36.38 12.31 4.68
CA GLU A 267 35.55 11.92 5.81
C GLU A 267 35.23 10.43 5.69
N ALA A 268 35.56 9.66 6.74
CA ALA A 268 35.31 8.24 6.83
C ALA A 268 34.41 7.96 8.04
N ILE A 269 33.24 7.37 7.80
CA ILE A 269 32.17 7.20 8.78
C ILE A 269 32.08 5.74 9.21
N ASP A 270 31.91 5.50 10.51
CA ASP A 270 31.78 4.17 11.12
C ASP A 270 32.96 3.25 10.75
N CYS A 271 34.16 3.69 11.13
CA CYS A 271 35.39 2.94 10.99
C CYS A 271 35.57 1.95 12.15
N VAL A 272 35.97 0.72 11.81
CA VAL A 272 36.31 -0.35 12.75
C VAL A 272 37.66 -0.97 12.39
N ASN A 273 38.25 -1.67 13.35
CA ASN A 273 39.53 -2.37 13.23
C ASN A 273 40.68 -1.44 12.77
N GLY A 274 40.84 -0.30 13.46
CA GLY A 274 41.92 0.64 13.16
C GLY A 274 43.29 0.00 13.42
N SER A 275 44.20 0.11 12.46
CA SER A 275 45.52 -0.50 12.55
C SER A 275 46.57 0.31 11.78
N VAL A 276 47.84 0.06 12.09
CA VAL A 276 48.97 0.64 11.37
C VAL A 276 49.88 -0.44 10.81
N LEU A 277 50.42 -0.19 9.62
CA LEU A 277 51.27 -1.08 8.86
C LEU A 277 52.60 -0.39 8.55
N GLU A 278 53.70 -1.14 8.62
CA GLU A 278 55.01 -0.65 8.19
C GLU A 278 55.07 -0.50 6.67
N LYS A 279 55.61 0.61 6.18
CA LYS A 279 55.63 0.95 4.75
C LYS A 279 56.43 -0.04 3.89
N THR A 280 57.40 -0.74 4.49
CA THR A 280 58.23 -1.76 3.84
C THR A 280 57.45 -2.99 3.39
N GLU A 281 56.29 -3.25 3.99
CA GLU A 281 55.43 -4.40 3.65
C GLU A 281 54.60 -4.19 2.38
N LEU A 282 54.56 -2.96 1.85
CA LEU A 282 53.80 -2.58 0.66
C LEU A 282 54.70 -2.42 -0.56
N THR A 283 54.29 -3.06 -1.66
CA THR A 283 54.84 -2.84 -3.01
C THR A 283 54.14 -1.67 -3.70
N ASP A 284 54.61 -1.25 -4.88
CA ASP A 284 53.97 -0.17 -5.65
C ASP A 284 52.54 -0.50 -6.13
N LEU A 285 52.31 -1.79 -6.43
CA LEU A 285 51.03 -2.36 -6.83
C LEU A 285 50.77 -3.60 -5.98
N THR A 286 49.53 -3.76 -5.52
CA THR A 286 49.10 -4.90 -4.69
C THR A 286 47.76 -5.46 -5.18
N ASN A 287 47.32 -6.58 -4.59
CA ASN A 287 45.99 -7.15 -4.81
C ASN A 287 45.12 -7.06 -3.54
N PHE A 288 43.80 -7.17 -3.70
CA PHE A 288 42.85 -7.02 -2.59
C PHE A 288 43.02 -8.07 -1.49
N THR A 289 43.31 -9.32 -1.87
CA THR A 289 43.50 -10.44 -0.93
C THR A 289 44.72 -10.20 -0.04
N TYR A 290 45.84 -9.73 -0.60
CA TYR A 290 47.03 -9.40 0.18
C TYR A 290 46.81 -8.19 1.08
N LEU A 291 46.13 -7.15 0.60
CA LEU A 291 45.75 -6.00 1.45
C LEU A 291 44.86 -6.42 2.62
N SER A 292 43.91 -7.32 2.38
CA SER A 292 43.04 -7.85 3.45
C SER A 292 43.85 -8.68 4.45
N TYR A 293 44.77 -9.52 3.98
CA TYR A 293 45.70 -10.26 4.83
C TYR A 293 46.58 -9.33 5.68
N LEU A 294 47.16 -8.29 5.06
CA LEU A 294 47.96 -7.30 5.76
C LEU A 294 47.15 -6.60 6.86
N HIS A 295 45.90 -6.24 6.58
CA HIS A 295 45.02 -5.56 7.53
C HIS A 295 44.61 -6.41 8.74
N TYR A 296 44.40 -7.71 8.56
CA TYR A 296 43.90 -8.56 9.64
C TYR A 296 44.99 -9.38 10.34
N ALA A 297 46.08 -9.71 9.66
CA ALA A 297 47.11 -10.63 10.17
C ALA A 297 48.47 -9.97 10.47
N VAL A 298 48.82 -8.87 9.80
CA VAL A 298 50.17 -8.28 9.88
C VAL A 298 50.17 -6.92 10.58
N SER A 299 49.18 -6.07 10.30
CA SER A 299 49.09 -4.74 10.87
C SER A 299 48.87 -4.79 12.38
N LYS A 300 49.37 -3.76 13.08
CA LYS A 300 49.22 -3.66 14.54
C LYS A 300 47.94 -2.89 14.85
N PRO A 301 46.96 -3.48 15.56
CA PRO A 301 45.71 -2.80 15.85
C PRO A 301 45.92 -1.67 16.87
N ILE A 302 45.32 -0.51 16.61
CA ILE A 302 45.33 0.67 17.47
C ILE A 302 43.88 1.08 17.74
N LYS A 303 43.40 0.79 18.95
CA LYS A 303 42.01 1.07 19.36
C LYS A 303 41.64 2.56 19.35
N VAL A 304 42.64 3.45 19.50
CA VAL A 304 42.46 4.91 19.46
C VAL A 304 42.04 5.40 18.07
N ILE A 305 42.52 4.74 17.01
CA ILE A 305 42.14 5.08 15.63
C ILE A 305 40.70 4.60 15.36
N ALA A 306 40.46 3.32 15.60
CA ALA A 306 39.12 2.78 15.52
C ALA A 306 38.98 1.55 16.43
N PRO A 307 37.84 1.41 17.13
CA PRO A 307 37.57 0.27 17.99
C PRO A 307 37.56 -1.05 17.20
N GLN A 308 37.84 -2.15 17.90
CA GLN A 308 37.70 -3.48 17.31
C GLN A 308 36.22 -3.85 17.21
N GLU A 309 35.85 -4.53 16.13
CA GLU A 309 34.44 -4.88 15.87
C GLU A 309 33.83 -5.75 16.98
N GLN A 310 34.63 -6.64 17.57
CA GLN A 310 34.21 -7.51 18.68
C GLN A 310 33.80 -6.72 19.92
N ASP A 311 34.47 -5.60 20.21
CA ASP A 311 34.20 -4.76 21.39
C ASP A 311 32.87 -3.98 21.24
N LEU A 312 32.37 -3.79 20.01
CA LEU A 312 31.14 -3.04 19.70
C LEU A 312 29.90 -3.93 19.55
N THR A 313 30.07 -5.24 19.62
CA THR A 313 29.02 -6.22 19.28
C THR A 313 27.91 -6.25 20.33
N LEU A 314 26.66 -6.10 19.90
CA LEU A 314 25.47 -6.19 20.76
C LEU A 314 24.78 -7.55 20.64
N SER A 315 24.65 -8.06 19.41
CA SER A 315 24.06 -9.37 19.13
C SER A 315 24.72 -9.99 17.90
N ASN A 316 25.13 -11.25 18.02
CA ASN A 316 25.74 -11.97 16.90
C ASN A 316 24.73 -12.31 15.80
N GLU A 317 23.46 -12.43 16.15
CA GLU A 317 22.41 -12.87 15.23
C GLU A 317 21.06 -12.21 15.56
N SER A 318 20.59 -11.38 14.64
CA SER A 318 19.31 -10.69 14.71
C SER A 318 18.58 -10.81 13.37
N ARG A 319 17.25 -10.90 13.42
CA ARG A 319 16.37 -10.98 12.25
C ARG A 319 16.20 -9.58 11.67
N LEU A 320 16.59 -9.36 10.43
CA LEU A 320 16.37 -8.09 9.75
C LEU A 320 14.97 -8.04 9.14
N MET A 321 14.24 -6.97 9.42
CA MET A 321 12.95 -6.65 8.80
C MET A 321 13.02 -5.30 8.10
N ILE A 322 12.33 -5.14 6.97
CA ILE A 322 12.26 -3.85 6.27
C ILE A 322 11.63 -2.75 7.16
N ASN A 323 10.57 -3.08 7.88
CA ASN A 323 9.84 -2.25 8.85
C ASN A 323 9.37 -3.13 10.03
N LEU A 324 8.59 -2.58 10.96
CA LEU A 324 8.03 -3.33 12.10
C LEU A 324 7.14 -4.52 11.70
N GLU A 325 6.50 -4.47 10.53
CA GLU A 325 5.56 -5.49 10.04
C GLU A 325 6.23 -6.51 9.09
N GLY A 326 7.42 -6.21 8.58
CA GLY A 326 8.15 -7.05 7.62
C GLY A 326 7.57 -7.02 6.20
N CYS A 327 6.83 -5.98 5.83
CA CYS A 327 6.10 -5.93 4.56
C CYS A 327 5.85 -4.49 4.05
N VAL A 328 5.57 -4.36 2.75
CA VAL A 328 5.25 -3.11 2.05
C VAL A 328 4.01 -3.31 1.18
N ASN A 329 3.27 -2.24 0.85
CA ASN A 329 2.03 -2.31 0.04
C ASN A 329 2.10 -1.40 -1.21
N THR A 330 3.29 -1.09 -1.70
CA THR A 330 3.49 -0.07 -2.75
C THR A 330 3.48 -0.64 -4.16
N LEU A 331 3.48 -1.98 -4.36
CA LEU A 331 3.53 -2.63 -5.69
C LEU A 331 4.74 -2.18 -6.56
N GLN A 332 5.77 -1.60 -5.95
CA GLN A 332 6.93 -1.00 -6.62
C GLN A 332 8.17 -1.92 -6.60
N ASP A 333 7.98 -3.23 -6.34
CA ASP A 333 9.07 -4.20 -6.17
C ASP A 333 10.12 -3.77 -5.12
N GLU A 334 9.71 -3.02 -4.09
CA GLU A 334 10.59 -2.52 -3.04
C GLU A 334 11.28 -3.67 -2.29
N CYS A 335 10.61 -4.81 -2.10
CA CYS A 335 11.25 -5.97 -1.47
C CYS A 335 12.33 -6.56 -2.35
N LYS A 336 12.20 -6.53 -3.68
CA LYS A 336 13.25 -7.02 -4.57
C LYS A 336 14.51 -6.17 -4.44
N GLU A 337 14.35 -4.85 -4.41
CA GLU A 337 15.47 -3.92 -4.20
C GLU A 337 16.07 -4.08 -2.81
N PHE A 338 15.24 -4.18 -1.77
CA PHE A 338 15.66 -4.41 -0.40
C PHE A 338 16.48 -5.72 -0.28
N LEU A 339 16.01 -6.82 -0.84
CA LEU A 339 16.73 -8.10 -0.77
C LEU A 339 18.05 -8.04 -1.55
N LYS A 340 18.12 -7.27 -2.64
CA LYS A 340 19.35 -7.07 -3.42
C LYS A 340 20.40 -6.25 -2.67
N GLU A 341 19.99 -5.21 -1.95
CA GLU A 341 20.89 -4.33 -1.22
C GLU A 341 21.34 -4.95 0.11
N PHE A 342 20.38 -5.42 0.91
CA PHE A 342 20.58 -5.88 2.28
C PHE A 342 20.92 -7.39 2.36
N GLY A 343 20.61 -8.18 1.34
CA GLY A 343 20.83 -9.63 1.33
C GLY A 343 22.25 -10.10 1.03
N LYS A 344 23.22 -9.18 0.86
CA LYS A 344 24.62 -9.55 0.56
C LYS A 344 25.31 -10.13 1.80
N ASP A 345 25.44 -11.45 1.86
CA ASP A 345 26.08 -12.18 2.97
C ASP A 345 27.56 -12.55 2.71
N GLY A 346 28.03 -12.27 1.50
CA GLY A 346 29.40 -12.52 1.05
C GLY A 346 29.65 -13.93 0.51
N THR A 347 28.62 -14.75 0.35
CA THR A 347 28.71 -16.07 -0.32
C THR A 347 29.11 -15.96 -1.79
N ASP A 348 28.66 -14.91 -2.47
CA ASP A 348 29.07 -14.56 -3.84
C ASP A 348 30.49 -13.99 -3.94
N HIS A 349 31.26 -14.10 -2.85
CA HIS A 349 32.48 -13.35 -2.62
C HIS A 349 32.28 -11.86 -2.90
N ASN A 350 31.13 -11.27 -2.61
CA ASN A 350 30.96 -9.82 -2.49
C ASN A 350 31.17 -9.41 -1.03
N ALA A 351 31.39 -8.13 -0.74
CA ALA A 351 31.48 -7.69 0.64
C ALA A 351 30.10 -7.84 1.29
N ARG A 352 30.10 -8.18 2.58
CA ARG A 352 28.86 -8.22 3.37
C ARG A 352 28.23 -6.84 3.38
N ALA A 353 26.91 -6.79 3.24
CA ALA A 353 26.16 -5.54 3.36
C ALA A 353 26.32 -5.00 4.79
N ARG A 354 26.81 -3.77 4.91
CA ARG A 354 26.82 -2.97 6.14
C ARG A 354 25.84 -1.83 5.94
N PHE A 355 24.97 -1.56 6.90
CA PHE A 355 23.96 -0.49 6.80
C PHE A 355 23.47 -0.07 8.19
N PRO A 356 22.96 1.17 8.32
CA PRO A 356 22.29 1.60 9.54
C PRO A 356 20.99 0.81 9.75
N CYS A 357 20.71 0.44 11.01
CA CYS A 357 19.53 -0.27 11.42
C CYS A 357 19.09 0.15 12.83
N TYR A 358 17.85 -0.17 13.17
CA TYR A 358 17.22 0.22 14.42
C TYR A 358 16.85 -1.02 15.23
N TYR A 359 16.98 -0.93 16.56
CA TYR A 359 16.72 -2.03 17.46
C TYR A 359 16.04 -1.56 18.75
N SER A 360 15.41 -2.49 19.45
CA SER A 360 14.93 -2.26 20.81
C SER A 360 15.86 -2.91 21.82
N LYS A 361 16.18 -2.18 22.90
CA LYS A 361 16.93 -2.71 24.05
C LYS A 361 16.23 -3.92 24.70
N SER A 362 14.91 -4.03 24.57
CA SER A 362 14.12 -5.14 25.11
C SER A 362 14.09 -6.39 24.20
N LYS A 363 14.32 -6.22 22.89
CA LYS A 363 14.18 -7.27 21.88
C LYS A 363 15.27 -7.14 20.81
N MET A 364 16.48 -7.57 21.15
CA MET A 364 17.63 -7.51 20.22
C MET A 364 17.58 -8.58 19.10
N GLN A 365 16.69 -9.56 19.20
CA GLN A 365 16.53 -10.62 18.19
C GLN A 365 15.88 -10.14 16.88
N GLN A 366 15.24 -8.96 16.88
CA GLN A 366 14.62 -8.37 15.69
C GLN A 366 15.13 -6.94 15.53
N VAL A 367 15.54 -6.59 14.32
CA VAL A 367 16.01 -5.26 13.96
C VAL A 367 15.33 -4.81 12.68
N VAL A 368 15.21 -3.50 12.53
CA VAL A 368 14.43 -2.88 11.46
C VAL A 368 15.34 -1.99 10.63
N ALA A 369 15.24 -2.06 9.31
CA ALA A 369 16.01 -1.21 8.41
C ALA A 369 15.46 0.22 8.32
N ARG A 370 14.12 0.37 8.26
CA ARG A 370 13.45 1.67 8.16
C ARG A 370 12.62 1.96 9.41
N PHE A 371 13.02 2.97 10.17
CA PHE A 371 12.27 3.43 11.33
C PHE A 371 12.39 4.95 11.46
N ASP A 372 11.25 5.64 11.42
CA ASP A 372 11.16 7.09 11.59
C ASP A 372 9.92 7.40 12.44
N LEU A 373 10.16 7.75 13.70
CA LEU A 373 9.10 8.08 14.64
C LEU A 373 8.54 9.49 14.43
N GLU A 374 9.36 10.44 13.99
CA GLU A 374 8.95 11.83 13.79
C GLU A 374 7.92 11.93 12.66
N THR A 375 8.22 11.31 11.52
CA THR A 375 7.29 11.24 10.39
C THR A 375 6.01 10.49 10.78
N THR A 376 6.14 9.36 11.49
CA THR A 376 5.00 8.57 11.97
C THR A 376 4.11 9.37 12.93
N TYR A 377 4.71 10.11 13.85
CA TYR A 377 4.01 10.97 14.79
C TYR A 377 3.29 12.11 14.09
N ARG A 378 3.95 12.77 13.14
CA ARG A 378 3.33 13.83 12.34
C ARG A 378 2.13 13.31 11.56
N GLN A 379 2.26 12.18 10.89
CA GLN A 379 1.15 11.53 10.16
C GLN A 379 0.00 11.14 11.09
N PHE A 380 0.32 10.60 12.28
CA PHE A 380 -0.66 10.29 13.30
C PHE A 380 -1.43 11.52 13.78
N VAL A 381 -0.74 12.63 14.06
CA VAL A 381 -1.36 13.90 14.48
C VAL A 381 -2.31 14.41 13.39
N PHE A 382 -1.86 14.49 12.13
CA PHE A 382 -2.73 14.95 11.05
C PHE A 382 -3.92 14.00 10.82
N GLY A 383 -3.68 12.69 10.77
CA GLY A 383 -4.71 11.67 10.53
C GLY A 383 -5.73 11.55 11.66
N PHE A 384 -5.35 11.87 12.90
CA PHE A 384 -6.26 11.83 14.05
C PHE A 384 -7.02 13.14 14.22
N PHE A 385 -6.33 14.29 14.23
CA PHE A 385 -6.96 15.56 14.58
C PHE A 385 -7.83 16.11 13.46
N VAL A 386 -7.42 16.00 12.19
CA VAL A 386 -8.20 16.61 11.08
C VAL A 386 -9.60 16.00 10.98
N PRO A 387 -9.79 14.66 10.89
CA PRO A 387 -11.13 14.07 10.84
C PRO A 387 -11.93 14.29 12.13
N THR A 388 -11.27 14.26 13.30
CA THR A 388 -11.96 14.44 14.59
C THR A 388 -12.47 15.87 14.77
N ILE A 389 -11.67 16.88 14.38
CA ILE A 389 -12.08 18.29 14.43
C ILE A 389 -13.20 18.53 13.42
N LEU A 390 -13.07 18.03 12.19
CA LEU A 390 -14.13 18.16 11.19
C LEU A 390 -15.44 17.50 11.65
N PHE A 391 -15.36 16.28 12.21
CA PHE A 391 -16.51 15.60 12.81
C PHE A 391 -17.15 16.43 13.93
N GLY A 392 -16.34 16.93 14.86
CA GLY A 392 -16.82 17.74 15.98
C GLY A 392 -17.45 19.06 15.55
N VAL A 393 -16.80 19.80 14.64
CA VAL A 393 -17.32 21.06 14.09
C VAL A 393 -18.62 20.80 13.33
N SER A 394 -18.67 19.81 12.43
CA SER A 394 -19.88 19.47 11.70
C SER A 394 -21.02 19.02 12.62
N CYS A 395 -20.72 18.27 13.69
CA CYS A 395 -21.73 17.88 14.66
C CYS A 395 -22.28 19.08 15.43
N LEU A 396 -21.40 19.98 15.92
CA LEU A 396 -21.80 21.19 16.63
C LEU A 396 -22.58 22.16 15.74
N THR A 397 -22.19 22.33 14.47
CA THR A 397 -22.93 23.18 13.54
C THR A 397 -24.31 22.60 13.22
N LEU A 398 -24.45 21.27 13.06
CA LEU A 398 -25.75 20.64 12.86
C LEU A 398 -26.65 20.78 14.10
N ILE A 399 -26.11 20.60 15.31
CA ILE A 399 -26.86 20.82 16.56
C ILE A 399 -27.27 22.29 16.70
N PHE A 400 -26.38 23.22 16.37
CA PHE A 400 -26.68 24.66 16.39
C PHE A 400 -27.75 25.02 15.37
N CYS A 401 -27.65 24.53 14.13
CA CYS A 401 -28.66 24.69 13.10
C CYS A 401 -30.01 24.12 13.55
N GLN A 402 -30.03 22.94 14.19
CA GLN A 402 -31.24 22.34 14.74
C GLN A 402 -31.90 23.21 15.84
N ARG A 403 -31.11 23.88 16.68
CA ARG A 403 -31.64 24.73 17.77
C ARG A 403 -32.00 26.15 17.37
N THR A 404 -31.39 26.68 16.31
CA THR A 404 -31.51 28.10 15.94
C THR A 404 -32.39 28.35 14.73
N ILE A 405 -32.58 27.34 13.88
CA ILE A 405 -33.45 27.44 12.72
C ILE A 405 -34.86 27.08 13.17
N VAL A 406 -35.74 28.08 13.16
CA VAL A 406 -37.18 27.86 13.28
C VAL A 406 -37.80 28.09 11.91
N VAL A 407 -38.67 27.17 11.53
CA VAL A 407 -39.55 27.34 10.37
C VAL A 407 -40.69 28.23 10.86
N GLY A 408 -40.71 29.48 10.41
CA GLY A 408 -41.85 30.37 10.67
C GLY A 408 -43.06 29.95 9.84
N ASP A 409 -44.24 30.48 10.17
CA ASP A 409 -45.53 30.12 9.55
C ASP A 409 -45.55 30.35 8.02
N ASP A 410 -44.65 31.18 7.50
CA ASP A 410 -44.43 31.40 6.06
C ASP A 410 -43.36 30.47 5.43
N ALA A 411 -43.12 29.29 6.02
CA ALA A 411 -42.25 28.21 5.54
C ALA A 411 -40.78 28.59 5.24
N LYS A 412 -40.36 29.80 5.64
CA LYS A 412 -38.98 30.28 5.53
C LYS A 412 -38.17 29.92 6.78
N MET A 413 -36.98 29.38 6.56
CA MET A 413 -35.99 29.18 7.62
C MET A 413 -35.44 30.53 8.07
N ARG A 414 -35.62 30.87 9.35
CA ARG A 414 -35.08 32.09 9.96
C ARG A 414 -34.25 31.73 11.20
N PHE A 415 -33.15 32.43 11.41
CA PHE A 415 -32.39 32.33 12.65
C PHE A 415 -33.17 33.03 13.78
N VAL A 416 -33.48 32.30 14.84
CA VAL A 416 -34.05 32.87 16.08
C VAL A 416 -32.97 33.68 16.78
N GLY A 417 -32.87 34.97 16.44
CA GLY A 417 -31.85 35.86 17.02
C GLY A 417 -31.89 37.32 16.57
N CYS A 418 -32.58 37.65 15.46
CA CYS A 418 -32.65 39.02 14.94
C CYS A 418 -34.08 39.53 14.73
N ALA A 419 -34.98 39.29 15.68
CA ALA A 419 -36.30 39.91 15.71
C ALA A 419 -36.54 40.55 17.08
N ASN A 420 -35.87 41.68 17.36
CA ASN A 420 -36.34 42.69 18.31
C ASN A 420 -35.52 43.98 18.17
N LYS A 421 -35.81 44.77 17.12
CA LYS A 421 -35.59 46.22 17.14
C LYS A 421 -36.72 46.89 16.36
N ASN A 422 -37.64 47.52 17.08
CA ASN A 422 -38.68 48.38 16.51
C ASN A 422 -38.05 49.57 15.75
N PRO A 423 -38.63 50.02 14.61
CA PRO A 423 -38.13 51.17 13.89
C PRO A 423 -38.66 52.46 14.55
N VAL A 424 -37.75 53.33 15.00
CA VAL A 424 -38.08 54.72 15.33
C VAL A 424 -37.85 55.56 14.09
N VAL A 425 -38.94 56.20 13.65
CA VAL A 425 -39.02 57.19 12.58
C VAL A 425 -38.07 58.37 12.85
N ALA A 426 -37.32 58.80 11.83
CA ALA A 426 -36.68 60.12 11.83
C ALA A 426 -36.78 60.77 10.44
N ASN A 427 -37.47 61.91 10.43
CA ASN A 427 -37.60 62.88 9.35
C ASN A 427 -36.27 63.44 8.86
N GLY A 428 -36.26 63.87 7.59
CA GLY A 428 -35.63 65.15 7.23
C GLY A 428 -34.45 65.12 6.25
N GLY A 429 -34.74 65.46 4.99
CA GLY A 429 -34.16 66.66 4.36
C GLY A 429 -32.70 66.66 3.88
N ALA A 430 -32.54 66.40 2.58
CA ALA A 430 -31.80 67.19 1.57
C ALA A 430 -30.35 67.67 1.83
N LYS A 431 -29.38 67.19 1.02
CA LYS A 431 -28.75 67.92 -0.13
C LYS A 431 -27.45 67.26 -0.63
N ASN A 432 -27.43 67.03 -1.96
CA ASN A 432 -26.37 67.22 -2.97
C ASN A 432 -24.90 66.80 -2.79
N GLN A 433 -24.45 65.96 -3.75
CA GLN A 433 -23.45 66.20 -4.82
C GLN A 433 -22.25 67.11 -4.47
N ASP A 434 -20.98 66.74 -4.70
CA ASP A 434 -20.40 66.38 -6.01
C ASP A 434 -19.00 65.69 -5.90
N LYS A 435 -18.73 64.82 -6.90
CA LYS A 435 -17.52 64.56 -7.74
C LYS A 435 -16.12 64.98 -7.24
N ALA A 436 -14.99 64.33 -7.53
CA ALA A 436 -14.59 63.18 -8.36
C ALA A 436 -13.09 62.90 -8.06
N ASN A 437 -12.60 61.66 -8.21
CA ASN A 437 -11.55 61.35 -9.20
C ASN A 437 -11.24 59.84 -9.28
N SER A 438 -10.81 59.45 -10.47
CA SER A 438 -10.49 58.12 -11.00
C SER A 438 -9.29 57.41 -10.37
N GLY A 439 -9.25 56.08 -10.49
CA GLY A 439 -8.05 55.25 -10.33
C GLY A 439 -8.37 53.79 -10.06
N ASP A 440 -8.42 52.99 -11.11
CA ASP A 440 -8.76 51.56 -11.17
C ASP A 440 -7.63 50.64 -10.65
N GLY A 441 -7.99 49.43 -10.19
CA GLY A 441 -7.03 48.31 -9.98
C GLY A 441 -7.19 47.41 -8.74
N GLY A 442 -8.11 46.43 -8.81
CA GLY A 442 -7.88 45.01 -8.44
C GLY A 442 -7.72 44.52 -6.98
N GLY A 443 -8.67 43.68 -6.52
CA GLY A 443 -8.41 42.37 -5.89
C GLY A 443 -8.41 42.20 -4.35
N GLY A 444 -9.26 41.29 -3.84
CA GLY A 444 -9.26 40.73 -2.47
C GLY A 444 -10.41 41.28 -1.60
N GLY A 445 -11.33 40.50 -1.01
CA GLY A 445 -11.15 39.20 -0.34
C GLY A 445 -11.04 39.46 1.18
N ASP A 446 -12.06 39.05 1.94
CA ASP A 446 -12.19 39.08 3.41
C ASP A 446 -12.63 40.39 4.10
N SER A 447 -13.84 40.35 4.70
CA SER A 447 -14.06 40.67 6.13
C SER A 447 -15.55 40.69 6.49
N ALA A 448 -16.05 39.67 7.19
CA ALA A 448 -17.23 39.78 8.07
C ALA A 448 -17.33 38.60 9.05
N PHE A 449 -16.23 38.30 9.75
CA PHE A 449 -16.23 37.35 10.88
C PHE A 449 -15.68 38.05 12.14
N LEU A 450 -16.19 39.24 12.47
CA LEU A 450 -15.74 39.94 13.66
C LEU A 450 -16.82 40.84 14.28
N SER A 451 -17.90 40.25 14.79
CA SER A 451 -18.66 40.87 15.90
C SER A 451 -19.56 39.87 16.64
N CYS A 452 -18.96 38.95 17.39
CA CYS A 452 -19.69 38.18 18.42
C CYS A 452 -18.77 37.62 19.52
N LYS A 453 -17.71 38.37 19.91
CA LYS A 453 -16.73 37.91 20.91
C LYS A 453 -16.67 38.75 22.19
N LYS A 454 -17.78 39.35 22.60
CA LYS A 454 -17.93 39.91 23.96
C LYS A 454 -19.34 39.65 24.45
N ILE A 455 -19.50 38.64 25.30
CA ILE A 455 -20.38 38.53 26.49
C ILE A 455 -20.22 37.05 26.96
N VAL A 456 -19.03 36.69 27.43
CA VAL A 456 -18.83 35.50 28.27
C VAL A 456 -17.84 35.92 29.35
N HIS A 457 -18.26 36.81 30.24
CA HIS A 457 -17.62 36.98 31.53
C HIS A 457 -18.61 37.66 32.48
N LYS A 458 -18.80 37.04 33.64
CA LYS A 458 -19.66 37.40 34.78
C LYS A 458 -21.13 36.96 34.71
N ALA A 459 -21.33 35.71 35.13
CA ALA A 459 -22.43 35.39 36.03
C ALA A 459 -21.99 35.75 37.45
N SER A 460 -22.71 36.65 38.14
CA SER A 460 -22.95 36.54 39.58
C SER A 460 -23.97 37.57 40.09
N LEU A 461 -24.95 37.03 40.83
CA LEU A 461 -25.62 37.57 42.01
C LEU A 461 -26.65 38.73 41.91
N THR A 462 -27.72 38.48 42.69
CA THR A 462 -28.57 39.40 43.48
C THR A 462 -29.76 40.12 42.85
N HIS A 463 -30.94 39.57 43.20
CA HIS A 463 -32.04 40.17 43.99
C HIS A 463 -32.76 41.47 43.53
N SER A 464 -34.08 41.31 43.44
CA SER A 464 -35.14 42.28 43.77
C SER A 464 -35.38 43.52 42.88
N ARG A 465 -36.60 43.53 42.33
CA ARG A 465 -37.76 44.41 42.69
C ARG A 465 -38.32 45.27 41.54
N GLN A 466 -39.62 45.07 41.34
CA GLN A 466 -40.65 46.04 40.92
C GLN A 466 -40.53 46.61 39.49
N SER A 467 -41.61 46.81 38.73
CA SER A 467 -43.04 46.79 38.99
C SER A 467 -43.79 46.69 37.67
N MET A 468 -45.02 46.19 37.75
CA MET A 468 -46.07 46.17 36.74
C MET A 468 -46.14 47.44 35.88
N ASN A 469 -46.40 47.26 34.59
CA ASN A 469 -47.56 47.89 33.96
C ASN A 469 -48.10 46.97 32.86
N VAL A 470 -49.38 46.63 33.04
CA VAL A 470 -50.25 45.87 32.14
C VAL A 470 -50.70 46.80 31.03
N SER A 471 -50.71 46.28 29.80
CA SER A 471 -51.63 46.71 28.77
C SER A 471 -52.04 45.46 27.99
N ASP A 472 -53.28 45.05 28.23
CA ASP A 472 -53.98 43.93 27.59
C ASP A 472 -54.02 44.10 26.07
N GLY A 473 -53.64 43.04 25.38
CA GLY A 473 -53.88 42.80 23.95
C GLY A 473 -54.22 41.33 23.79
N GLU A 474 -55.49 41.05 23.56
CA GLU A 474 -56.11 39.73 23.50
C GLU A 474 -55.50 38.88 22.37
N GLU A 475 -54.69 37.88 22.71
CA GLU A 475 -54.12 36.90 21.79
C GLU A 475 -55.18 35.84 21.46
N ARG A 476 -55.59 35.76 20.18
CA ARG A 476 -56.50 34.71 19.71
C ARG A 476 -55.74 33.37 19.71
N PRO A 477 -56.27 32.29 20.31
CA PRO A 477 -55.59 31.00 20.29
C PRO A 477 -55.42 30.50 18.85
N PRO A 478 -54.25 29.91 18.50
CA PRO A 478 -53.97 29.44 17.15
C PRO A 478 -55.02 28.42 16.72
N THR A 479 -55.48 28.54 15.49
CA THR A 479 -56.46 27.61 14.95
C THR A 479 -55.83 26.22 14.76
N ARG A 480 -56.63 25.16 14.86
CA ARG A 480 -56.16 23.77 14.72
C ARG A 480 -55.47 23.53 13.36
N GLU A 481 -55.82 24.31 12.34
CA GLU A 481 -55.26 24.24 10.99
C GLU A 481 -53.85 24.85 10.89
N GLU A 482 -53.59 25.98 11.56
CA GLU A 482 -52.26 26.62 11.65
C GLU A 482 -51.24 25.73 12.40
N LEU A 483 -51.68 25.11 13.50
CA LEU A 483 -50.87 24.14 14.25
C LEU A 483 -50.51 22.89 13.42
N ILE A 484 -51.43 22.40 12.57
CA ILE A 484 -51.19 21.24 11.70
C ILE A 484 -50.18 21.59 10.60
N ALA A 485 -50.27 22.79 10.02
CA ALA A 485 -49.32 23.27 9.01
C ALA A 485 -47.89 23.42 9.57
N GLU A 486 -47.74 24.01 10.76
CA GLU A 486 -46.45 24.17 11.43
C GLU A 486 -45.79 22.81 11.75
N PHE A 487 -46.59 21.82 12.20
CA PHE A 487 -46.11 20.46 12.43
C PHE A 487 -45.69 19.76 11.14
N LEU A 488 -46.43 19.96 10.05
CA LEU A 488 -46.11 19.37 8.74
C LEU A 488 -44.80 19.91 8.17
N ASP A 489 -44.52 21.21 8.32
CA ASP A 489 -43.28 21.79 7.78
C ASP A 489 -42.04 21.45 8.62
N LYS A 490 -42.18 21.33 9.94
CA LYS A 490 -41.15 20.71 10.80
C LYS A 490 -40.90 19.26 10.39
N ALA A 491 -41.95 18.48 10.12
CA ALA A 491 -41.81 17.11 9.66
C ALA A 491 -41.12 17.00 8.30
N LYS A 492 -41.45 17.86 7.33
CA LYS A 492 -40.78 17.92 6.02
C LYS A 492 -39.29 18.21 6.14
N PHE A 493 -38.89 19.14 7.02
CA PHE A 493 -37.48 19.47 7.24
C PHE A 493 -36.67 18.30 7.82
N TYR A 494 -37.15 17.69 8.92
CA TYR A 494 -36.45 16.55 9.52
C TYR A 494 -36.42 15.33 8.60
N THR A 495 -37.48 15.13 7.81
CA THR A 495 -37.53 14.05 6.82
C THR A 495 -36.55 14.31 5.67
N SER A 496 -36.47 15.55 5.16
CA SER A 496 -35.50 15.95 4.14
C SER A 496 -34.05 15.74 4.60
N LEU A 497 -33.75 16.12 5.85
CA LEU A 497 -32.45 15.91 6.48
C LEU A 497 -32.07 14.42 6.55
N CYS A 498 -33.01 13.56 6.93
CA CYS A 498 -32.85 12.12 7.05
C CYS A 498 -32.70 11.43 5.68
N LEU A 499 -33.46 11.86 4.67
CA LEU A 499 -33.37 11.34 3.31
C LEU A 499 -32.04 11.76 2.66
N GLY A 500 -31.55 12.97 2.92
CA GLY A 500 -30.23 13.42 2.46
C GLY A 500 -29.08 12.58 3.01
N THR A 501 -29.06 12.29 4.32
CA THR A 501 -28.03 11.40 4.91
C THR A 501 -28.16 9.97 4.41
N THR A 502 -29.39 9.45 4.25
CA THR A 502 -29.65 8.12 3.72
C THR A 502 -29.15 7.98 2.28
N ALA A 503 -29.34 9.00 1.44
CA ALA A 503 -28.83 9.01 0.07
C ALA A 503 -27.29 8.91 0.02
N ILE A 504 -26.60 9.72 0.83
CA ILE A 504 -25.13 9.71 0.89
C ILE A 504 -24.62 8.35 1.39
N LEU A 505 -25.19 7.83 2.48
CA LEU A 505 -24.79 6.52 3.02
C LEU A 505 -25.05 5.38 2.03
N SER A 506 -26.14 5.46 1.26
CA SER A 506 -26.48 4.45 0.24
C SER A 506 -25.45 4.41 -0.89
N VAL A 507 -24.97 5.57 -1.37
CA VAL A 507 -23.93 5.64 -2.40
C VAL A 507 -22.62 5.05 -1.90
N PHE A 508 -22.19 5.41 -0.69
CA PHE A 508 -20.96 4.84 -0.12
C PHE A 508 -21.10 3.33 0.11
N ALA A 509 -22.19 2.87 0.71
CA ALA A 509 -22.44 1.44 0.91
C ALA A 509 -22.40 0.66 -0.41
N PHE A 510 -22.96 1.23 -1.50
CA PHE A 510 -22.91 0.62 -2.83
C PHE A 510 -21.48 0.49 -3.35
N LEU A 511 -20.66 1.55 -3.27
CA LEU A 511 -19.26 1.51 -3.71
C LEU A 511 -18.44 0.42 -2.99
N PHE A 512 -18.75 0.13 -1.72
CA PHE A 512 -18.12 -0.97 -0.99
C PHE A 512 -18.65 -2.35 -1.40
N LEU A 513 -19.95 -2.47 -1.69
CA LEU A 513 -20.54 -3.76 -2.07
C LEU A 513 -20.04 -4.26 -3.42
N ILE A 514 -19.57 -3.36 -4.31
CA ILE A 514 -19.06 -3.73 -5.64
C ILE A 514 -17.91 -4.76 -5.57
N PRO A 515 -16.73 -4.43 -5.01
CA PRO A 515 -15.59 -5.36 -5.02
C PRO A 515 -15.78 -6.59 -4.13
N PHE A 516 -16.67 -6.51 -3.11
CA PHE A 516 -16.83 -7.59 -2.14
C PHE A 516 -17.97 -8.57 -2.43
N VAL A 517 -19.02 -8.13 -3.12
CA VAL A 517 -20.24 -8.93 -3.34
C VAL A 517 -20.63 -8.96 -4.81
N VAL A 518 -20.61 -7.83 -5.50
CA VAL A 518 -21.08 -7.75 -6.89
C VAL A 518 -20.09 -8.42 -7.84
N ASP A 519 -18.81 -8.07 -7.79
CA ASP A 519 -17.81 -8.63 -8.72
C ASP A 519 -17.71 -10.16 -8.63
N PRO A 520 -17.60 -10.78 -7.42
CA PRO A 520 -17.58 -12.24 -7.31
C PRO A 520 -18.89 -12.92 -7.75
N ALA A 521 -20.04 -12.27 -7.53
CA ALA A 521 -21.33 -12.83 -7.92
C ALA A 521 -21.56 -12.76 -9.43
N ILE A 522 -21.17 -11.67 -10.09
CA ILE A 522 -21.24 -11.54 -11.56
C ILE A 522 -20.34 -12.58 -12.23
N SER A 523 -19.09 -12.70 -11.77
CA SER A 523 -18.14 -13.72 -12.25
C SER A 523 -18.76 -15.14 -12.20
N THR A 524 -19.43 -15.48 -11.09
CA THR A 524 -20.09 -16.78 -10.92
C THR A 524 -21.30 -17.00 -11.84
N ILE A 525 -22.07 -15.95 -12.15
CA ILE A 525 -23.23 -16.05 -13.05
C ILE A 525 -22.78 -16.17 -14.51
N VAL A 526 -21.78 -15.38 -14.92
CA VAL A 526 -21.22 -15.42 -16.28
C VAL A 526 -20.59 -16.77 -16.59
N ALA A 527 -20.05 -17.44 -15.58
CA ALA A 527 -19.51 -18.79 -15.72
C ALA A 527 -20.58 -19.88 -15.99
N ASP A 528 -21.89 -19.59 -15.93
CA ASP A 528 -22.99 -20.50 -16.33
C ASP A 528 -22.78 -21.98 -15.91
N TYR A 529 -22.72 -22.24 -14.60
CA TYR A 529 -22.62 -23.60 -14.07
C TYR A 529 -23.95 -24.34 -14.16
N ASP A 530 -23.90 -25.63 -14.50
CA ASP A 530 -25.09 -26.47 -14.44
C ASP A 530 -25.54 -26.66 -12.98
N PRO A 531 -26.83 -26.45 -12.63
CA PRO A 531 -27.31 -26.63 -11.26
C PRO A 531 -27.36 -28.10 -10.81
N VAL A 532 -27.33 -29.06 -11.74
CA VAL A 532 -27.33 -30.49 -11.42
C VAL A 532 -25.88 -30.97 -11.30
N PRO A 533 -25.45 -31.50 -10.13
CA PRO A 533 -24.08 -31.96 -9.97
C PRO A 533 -23.81 -33.19 -10.82
N VAL A 534 -22.71 -33.15 -11.55
CA VAL A 534 -22.22 -34.22 -12.40
C VAL A 534 -21.13 -35.03 -11.69
N THR A 535 -20.68 -36.11 -12.32
CA THR A 535 -19.68 -37.00 -11.73
C THR A 535 -18.28 -36.58 -12.17
N CYS A 536 -17.45 -36.16 -11.20
CA CYS A 536 -16.02 -35.88 -11.38
C CYS A 536 -15.16 -36.95 -10.71
N VAL A 537 -13.97 -37.17 -11.26
CA VAL A 537 -12.91 -37.99 -10.67
C VAL A 537 -11.59 -37.24 -10.75
N VAL A 538 -10.86 -37.18 -9.62
CA VAL A 538 -9.51 -36.59 -9.59
C VAL A 538 -8.54 -37.51 -10.30
N THR A 539 -7.85 -36.99 -11.31
CA THR A 539 -6.79 -37.69 -12.05
C THR A 539 -5.42 -37.43 -11.47
N ASP A 540 -5.14 -36.18 -11.13
CA ASP A 540 -3.84 -35.76 -10.62
C ASP A 540 -3.99 -34.74 -9.49
N HIS A 541 -3.07 -34.85 -8.54
CA HIS A 541 -2.95 -33.92 -7.43
C HIS A 541 -1.50 -33.52 -7.25
N VAL A 542 -1.21 -32.27 -7.62
CA VAL A 542 0.12 -31.68 -7.44
C VAL A 542 0.05 -30.67 -6.31
N TYR A 543 0.89 -30.88 -5.30
CA TYR A 543 1.18 -29.85 -4.30
C TYR A 543 2.47 -29.15 -4.69
N ALA A 544 2.38 -27.85 -4.99
CA ALA A 544 3.51 -27.03 -5.37
C ALA A 544 3.68 -25.85 -4.43
N GLU A 545 4.95 -25.48 -4.22
CA GLU A 545 5.35 -24.33 -3.41
C GLU A 545 6.20 -23.37 -4.26
N GLY A 546 6.05 -22.07 -4.01
CA GLY A 546 6.75 -20.97 -4.69
C GLY A 546 5.93 -20.27 -5.77
N MET A 547 6.09 -18.95 -5.90
CA MET A 547 5.35 -18.10 -6.85
C MET A 547 5.53 -18.50 -8.32
N ARG A 548 6.66 -19.13 -8.69
CA ARG A 548 6.90 -19.58 -10.07
C ARG A 548 6.23 -20.91 -10.41
N ASN A 549 6.01 -21.77 -9.40
CA ASN A 549 5.42 -23.10 -9.59
C ASN A 549 3.89 -23.05 -9.42
N CYS A 550 3.38 -22.08 -8.67
CA CYS A 550 1.95 -21.86 -8.46
C CYS A 550 1.37 -20.86 -9.47
N THR A 551 1.20 -21.30 -10.73
CA THR A 551 0.50 -20.50 -11.76
C THR A 551 -1.01 -20.42 -11.51
N TRP A 552 -1.59 -21.43 -10.87
CA TRP A 552 -2.97 -21.47 -10.40
C TRP A 552 -3.10 -22.37 -9.16
N SER A 553 -4.23 -22.28 -8.45
CA SER A 553 -4.55 -23.11 -7.29
C SER A 553 -6.03 -23.48 -7.29
N SER A 554 -6.34 -24.73 -6.95
CA SER A 554 -7.70 -25.24 -6.71
C SER A 554 -8.37 -24.63 -5.50
N CYS A 555 -7.58 -24.27 -4.49
CA CYS A 555 -8.06 -23.60 -3.29
C CYS A 555 -7.01 -22.63 -2.76
N ARG A 556 -7.46 -21.44 -2.33
CA ARG A 556 -6.61 -20.41 -1.74
C ARG A 556 -7.28 -19.75 -0.54
N GLU A 557 -6.55 -19.62 0.56
CA GLU A 557 -7.00 -18.90 1.75
C GLU A 557 -6.66 -17.40 1.59
N GLY A 558 -7.69 -16.61 1.32
CA GLY A 558 -7.61 -15.20 0.98
C GLY A 558 -7.52 -14.94 -0.52
N CYS A 559 -8.51 -14.23 -1.06
CA CYS A 559 -8.56 -13.94 -2.50
C CYS A 559 -7.53 -12.88 -2.94
N THR A 560 -6.99 -12.11 -1.99
CA THR A 560 -6.03 -11.02 -2.25
C THR A 560 -4.56 -11.40 -1.99
N THR A 561 -4.28 -12.62 -1.49
CA THR A 561 -2.97 -13.02 -0.95
C THR A 561 -2.12 -13.84 -1.94
N ALA A 562 -0.97 -13.40 -2.45
CA ALA A 562 -0.27 -14.15 -3.52
C ALA A 562 -0.13 -15.67 -3.22
N ALA A 563 -0.51 -16.54 -4.16
CA ALA A 563 -0.53 -17.98 -3.94
C ALA A 563 0.89 -18.55 -4.00
N ILE A 564 1.48 -18.82 -2.83
CA ILE A 564 2.84 -19.39 -2.71
C ILE A 564 2.80 -20.88 -2.36
N ARG A 565 1.65 -21.38 -1.90
CA ARG A 565 1.35 -22.81 -1.75
C ARG A 565 0.05 -23.07 -2.48
N CYS A 566 0.08 -24.00 -3.40
CA CYS A 566 -1.09 -24.31 -4.22
C CYS A 566 -1.30 -25.81 -4.27
N HIS A 567 -2.55 -26.21 -4.06
CA HIS A 567 -3.01 -27.53 -4.44
C HIS A 567 -3.57 -27.40 -5.85
N GLN A 568 -3.04 -28.17 -6.79
CA GLN A 568 -3.51 -28.24 -8.17
C GLN A 568 -4.16 -29.60 -8.35
N LEU A 569 -5.49 -29.62 -8.37
CA LEU A 569 -6.28 -30.82 -8.58
C LEU A 569 -6.83 -30.78 -10.00
N LEU A 570 -6.45 -31.77 -10.80
CA LEU A 570 -7.01 -32.01 -12.12
C LEU A 570 -8.05 -33.10 -12.04
N VAL A 571 -9.16 -32.91 -12.76
CA VAL A 571 -10.27 -33.85 -12.77
C VAL A 571 -10.77 -34.12 -14.18
N ASN A 572 -11.26 -35.34 -14.37
CA ASN A 572 -12.09 -35.71 -15.50
C ASN A 572 -13.54 -35.72 -15.05
N TYR A 573 -14.44 -35.23 -15.89
CA TYR A 573 -15.87 -35.27 -15.60
C TYR A 573 -16.68 -35.82 -16.76
N THR A 574 -17.83 -36.39 -16.42
CA THR A 574 -18.86 -36.79 -17.37
C THR A 574 -20.11 -35.98 -17.08
N LYS A 575 -20.95 -35.71 -18.07
CA LYS A 575 -22.25 -35.04 -17.89
C LYS A 575 -23.32 -35.93 -17.26
N ILE A 576 -22.94 -37.15 -16.84
CA ILE A 576 -23.82 -38.05 -16.10
C ILE A 576 -23.98 -37.50 -14.69
N ALA A 577 -25.22 -37.23 -14.31
CA ALA A 577 -25.54 -36.70 -12.99
C ALA A 577 -25.10 -37.67 -11.89
N PHE A 578 -24.50 -37.15 -10.81
CA PHE A 578 -23.90 -37.97 -9.75
C PHE A 578 -24.90 -38.91 -9.08
N HIS A 579 -26.17 -38.52 -9.02
CA HIS A 579 -27.24 -39.35 -8.45
C HIS A 579 -27.54 -40.60 -9.29
N GLU A 580 -27.31 -40.56 -10.61
CA GLU A 580 -27.47 -41.72 -11.49
C GLU A 580 -26.27 -42.65 -11.36
N TRP A 581 -25.08 -42.07 -11.24
CA TRP A 581 -23.84 -42.81 -11.00
C TRP A 581 -23.89 -43.64 -9.71
N HIS A 582 -24.42 -43.05 -8.63
CA HIS A 582 -24.58 -43.79 -7.37
C HIS A 582 -25.54 -44.98 -7.51
N LYS A 583 -26.56 -44.88 -8.36
CA LYS A 583 -27.52 -45.99 -8.60
C LYS A 583 -26.93 -47.08 -9.48
N HIS A 584 -26.12 -46.73 -10.48
CA HIS A 584 -25.50 -47.66 -11.41
C HIS A 584 -24.02 -47.29 -11.61
N PRO A 585 -23.12 -47.77 -10.71
CA PRO A 585 -21.69 -47.52 -10.84
C PRO A 585 -21.18 -48.12 -12.15
N ARG A 586 -20.50 -47.32 -12.97
CA ARG A 586 -19.84 -47.78 -14.19
C ARG A 586 -18.34 -47.96 -13.93
N ASP A 587 -17.72 -48.84 -14.69
CA ASP A 587 -16.28 -49.11 -14.59
C ASP A 587 -15.48 -47.95 -15.20
N LEU A 588 -14.58 -47.36 -14.42
CA LEU A 588 -13.81 -46.14 -14.74
C LEU A 588 -13.00 -46.27 -16.03
N ASP A 589 -12.53 -47.48 -16.34
CA ASP A 589 -11.71 -47.78 -17.52
C ASP A 589 -12.52 -47.86 -18.82
N SER A 590 -13.85 -48.00 -18.72
CA SER A 590 -14.76 -48.17 -19.86
C SER A 590 -15.53 -46.91 -20.26
N ILE A 591 -15.31 -45.81 -19.54
CA ILE A 591 -16.12 -44.59 -19.63
C ILE A 591 -15.42 -43.57 -20.52
N GLU A 592 -16.16 -43.07 -21.50
CA GLU A 592 -15.75 -41.93 -22.30
C GLU A 592 -15.99 -40.65 -21.49
N TRP A 593 -14.91 -39.94 -21.17
CA TRP A 593 -14.95 -38.68 -20.43
C TRP A 593 -15.37 -37.54 -21.35
N ASP A 594 -16.30 -36.68 -20.91
CA ASP A 594 -16.71 -35.51 -21.69
C ASP A 594 -15.56 -34.51 -21.82
N VAL A 595 -14.85 -34.26 -20.72
CA VAL A 595 -13.64 -33.42 -20.68
C VAL A 595 -12.65 -34.01 -19.71
N MET A 596 -11.38 -33.97 -20.09
CA MET A 596 -10.25 -34.51 -19.33
C MET A 596 -9.32 -33.40 -18.84
N ASP A 597 -8.63 -33.66 -17.72
CA ASP A 597 -7.59 -32.82 -17.11
C ASP A 597 -8.00 -31.35 -16.92
N THR A 598 -9.21 -31.15 -16.39
CA THR A 598 -9.77 -29.82 -16.11
C THR A 598 -9.43 -29.34 -14.70
N LYS A 599 -9.43 -28.02 -14.50
CA LYS A 599 -9.11 -27.43 -13.19
C LYS A 599 -10.28 -27.58 -12.25
N PHE A 600 -10.05 -28.24 -11.11
CA PHE A 600 -11.03 -28.32 -10.04
C PHE A 600 -10.81 -27.22 -9.01
N LEU A 601 -11.81 -26.37 -8.80
CA LEU A 601 -11.75 -25.24 -7.88
C LEU A 601 -12.74 -25.40 -6.71
N VAL A 602 -12.41 -24.84 -5.55
CA VAL A 602 -13.31 -24.85 -4.38
C VAL A 602 -14.61 -24.06 -4.64
N ASN A 603 -14.52 -23.00 -5.45
CA ASN A 603 -15.59 -22.13 -5.94
C ASN A 603 -15.10 -21.45 -7.25
N THR A 604 -15.93 -20.61 -7.89
CA THR A 604 -15.59 -19.91 -9.14
C THR A 604 -14.26 -19.16 -9.07
N GLU A 605 -13.99 -18.48 -7.96
CA GLU A 605 -12.77 -17.67 -7.75
C GLU A 605 -11.55 -18.51 -7.32
N GLY A 606 -11.74 -19.78 -6.96
CA GLY A 606 -10.71 -20.65 -6.40
C GLY A 606 -10.19 -20.23 -5.02
N CYS A 607 -10.88 -19.34 -4.31
CA CYS A 607 -10.41 -18.74 -3.05
C CYS A 607 -11.53 -18.43 -2.05
N GLY A 608 -11.16 -18.31 -0.77
CA GLY A 608 -12.06 -17.82 0.28
C GLY A 608 -11.40 -17.67 1.63
N TYR A 609 -12.17 -17.32 2.66
CA TYR A 609 -11.64 -17.04 4.02
C TYR A 609 -12.16 -18.06 5.05
N PRO A 610 -11.34 -18.49 6.02
CA PRO A 610 -11.78 -19.34 7.13
C PRO A 610 -12.87 -18.64 7.99
N PRO A 611 -13.89 -19.37 8.49
CA PRO A 611 -14.07 -20.82 8.44
C PRO A 611 -14.79 -21.35 7.19
N ARG A 612 -15.20 -20.48 6.24
CA ARG A 612 -15.98 -20.91 5.07
C ARG A 612 -15.17 -21.72 4.07
N VAL A 613 -13.90 -21.38 3.91
CA VAL A 613 -12.94 -22.07 3.04
C VAL A 613 -11.70 -22.44 3.87
N ASN A 614 -11.37 -23.72 3.87
CA ASN A 614 -10.18 -24.29 4.50
C ASN A 614 -9.50 -25.19 3.47
N CYS A 615 -8.34 -24.76 2.96
CA CYS A 615 -7.72 -25.45 1.85
C CYS A 615 -7.03 -26.76 2.25
N SER A 616 -6.60 -26.87 3.50
CA SER A 616 -6.06 -28.11 4.04
C SER A 616 -7.12 -29.20 4.14
N GLU A 617 -8.35 -28.82 4.51
CA GLU A 617 -9.49 -29.75 4.57
C GLU A 617 -10.00 -30.10 3.17
N PHE A 618 -10.11 -29.12 2.28
CA PHE A 618 -10.46 -29.33 0.89
C PHE A 618 -9.51 -30.31 0.18
N ALA A 619 -8.19 -30.11 0.32
CA ALA A 619 -7.20 -30.99 -0.28
C ALA A 619 -7.20 -32.39 0.33
N LYS A 620 -7.57 -32.55 1.61
CA LYS A 620 -7.74 -33.87 2.24
C LYS A 620 -9.01 -34.58 1.77
N GLN A 621 -10.08 -33.83 1.51
CA GLN A 621 -11.36 -34.38 1.09
C GLN A 621 -11.35 -34.90 -0.34
N TYR A 622 -10.68 -34.17 -1.25
CA TYR A 622 -10.68 -34.50 -2.68
C TYR A 622 -9.31 -34.97 -3.21
N GLY A 623 -8.21 -34.58 -2.57
CA GLY A 623 -6.85 -34.94 -2.98
C GLY A 623 -6.22 -36.08 -2.17
N TYR A 624 -4.92 -36.30 -2.37
CA TYR A 624 -4.09 -37.32 -1.70
C TYR A 624 -4.63 -38.76 -1.78
N SER A 625 -5.45 -39.17 -0.81
CA SER A 625 -5.92 -40.55 -0.63
C SER A 625 -7.21 -40.86 -1.40
N HIS A 626 -7.90 -39.83 -1.90
CA HIS A 626 -9.18 -39.95 -2.62
C HIS A 626 -9.03 -39.76 -4.14
N VAL A 627 -7.79 -39.78 -4.67
CA VAL A 627 -7.53 -39.72 -6.11
C VAL A 627 -8.11 -40.98 -6.77
N GLY A 628 -8.89 -40.80 -7.84
CA GLY A 628 -9.61 -41.89 -8.51
C GLY A 628 -11.01 -42.20 -7.97
N GLU A 629 -11.45 -41.55 -6.87
CA GLU A 629 -12.83 -41.73 -6.37
C GLU A 629 -13.83 -40.76 -7.04
N PRO A 630 -15.03 -41.23 -7.45
CA PRO A 630 -16.06 -40.38 -8.04
C PRO A 630 -16.79 -39.54 -6.99
N PHE A 631 -16.93 -38.24 -7.27
CA PHE A 631 -17.59 -37.27 -6.38
C PHE A 631 -18.46 -36.26 -7.17
N PRO A 632 -19.44 -35.59 -6.52
CA PRO A 632 -20.28 -34.61 -7.18
C PRO A 632 -19.53 -33.28 -7.41
N CYS A 633 -19.61 -32.74 -8.61
CA CYS A 633 -19.04 -31.45 -9.00
C CYS A 633 -19.98 -30.70 -9.94
N TYR A 634 -19.76 -29.39 -10.08
CA TYR A 634 -20.53 -28.55 -10.99
C TYR A 634 -19.61 -28.07 -12.12
N TYR A 635 -20.01 -28.34 -13.36
CA TYR A 635 -19.23 -27.92 -14.53
C TYR A 635 -19.81 -26.64 -15.13
N SER A 636 -18.92 -25.82 -15.67
CA SER A 636 -19.30 -24.59 -16.38
C SER A 636 -19.64 -24.91 -17.83
N ARG A 637 -20.78 -24.41 -18.32
CA ARG A 637 -21.17 -24.51 -19.73
C ARG A 637 -20.43 -23.48 -20.60
N ALA A 638 -20.02 -22.36 -20.00
CA ALA A 638 -19.25 -21.31 -20.66
C ALA A 638 -17.75 -21.63 -20.75
N TYR A 639 -17.20 -22.24 -19.70
CA TYR A 639 -15.77 -22.55 -19.53
C TYR A 639 -15.59 -24.05 -19.20
N PRO A 640 -15.60 -24.94 -20.21
CA PRO A 640 -15.54 -26.39 -19.98
C PRO A 640 -14.25 -26.85 -19.27
N GLU A 641 -13.22 -26.01 -19.21
CA GLU A 641 -11.93 -26.24 -18.54
C GLU A 641 -11.94 -26.00 -17.01
N ILE A 642 -13.07 -25.57 -16.43
CA ILE A 642 -13.22 -25.31 -15.00
C ILE A 642 -14.43 -26.06 -14.43
N VAL A 643 -14.23 -26.71 -13.29
CA VAL A 643 -15.29 -27.33 -12.49
C VAL A 643 -15.15 -26.94 -11.02
N VAL A 644 -16.27 -26.79 -10.32
CA VAL A 644 -16.31 -26.29 -8.94
C VAL A 644 -16.92 -27.29 -7.97
N ALA A 645 -16.42 -27.29 -6.74
CA ALA A 645 -16.90 -28.17 -5.67
C ALA A 645 -18.24 -27.73 -5.08
N ARG A 646 -18.44 -26.41 -4.95
CA ARG A 646 -19.64 -25.82 -4.35
C ARG A 646 -20.17 -24.73 -5.26
N TYR A 647 -21.44 -24.88 -5.64
CA TYR A 647 -22.18 -23.91 -6.42
C TYR A 647 -23.58 -23.73 -5.83
N SER A 648 -23.98 -22.48 -5.63
CA SER A 648 -25.31 -22.12 -5.09
C SER A 648 -25.83 -20.90 -5.85
N TRP A 649 -26.65 -21.13 -6.88
CA TRP A 649 -27.19 -20.05 -7.71
C TRP A 649 -28.13 -19.13 -6.92
N ASP A 650 -29.02 -19.69 -6.10
CA ASP A 650 -30.03 -18.94 -5.36
C ASP A 650 -29.41 -17.94 -4.36
N ASP A 651 -28.38 -18.36 -3.64
CA ASP A 651 -27.70 -17.50 -2.67
C ASP A 651 -26.93 -16.38 -3.36
N ASN A 652 -26.18 -16.70 -4.42
CA ASN A 652 -25.40 -15.72 -5.16
C ASN A 652 -26.30 -14.68 -5.84
N LEU A 653 -27.39 -15.12 -6.46
CA LEU A 653 -28.38 -14.24 -7.08
C LEU A 653 -29.09 -13.38 -6.04
N LYS A 654 -29.53 -13.96 -4.92
CA LYS A 654 -30.18 -13.23 -3.83
C LYS A 654 -29.27 -12.15 -3.25
N HIS A 655 -28.00 -12.48 -2.97
CA HIS A 655 -27.04 -11.51 -2.44
C HIS A 655 -26.71 -10.41 -3.45
N LEU A 656 -26.55 -10.75 -4.74
CA LEU A 656 -26.35 -9.79 -5.81
C LEU A 656 -27.53 -8.82 -5.94
N ILE A 657 -28.75 -9.35 -6.09
CA ILE A 657 -29.98 -8.57 -6.21
C ILE A 657 -30.15 -7.66 -4.98
N LEU A 658 -29.98 -8.19 -3.78
CA LEU A 658 -30.13 -7.41 -2.54
C LEU A 658 -29.10 -6.27 -2.46
N SER A 659 -27.85 -6.54 -2.85
CA SER A 659 -26.75 -5.58 -2.81
C SER A 659 -26.87 -4.47 -3.85
N LEU A 660 -27.52 -4.74 -4.99
CA LEU A 660 -27.83 -3.74 -6.02
C LEU A 660 -29.12 -2.99 -5.71
N ILE A 661 -30.20 -3.69 -5.36
CA ILE A 661 -31.53 -3.07 -5.21
C ILE A 661 -31.60 -2.21 -3.95
N ILE A 662 -31.13 -2.69 -2.79
CA ILE A 662 -31.34 -1.94 -1.53
C ILE A 662 -30.69 -0.54 -1.58
N PRO A 663 -29.39 -0.39 -1.90
CA PRO A 663 -28.77 0.92 -1.92
C PRO A 663 -29.33 1.83 -3.02
N ASN A 664 -29.61 1.29 -4.21
CA ASN A 664 -30.12 2.08 -5.33
C ASN A 664 -31.58 2.51 -5.11
N VAL A 665 -32.44 1.67 -4.55
CA VAL A 665 -33.82 2.04 -4.23
C VAL A 665 -33.85 3.05 -3.09
N LEU A 666 -33.06 2.85 -2.02
CA LEU A 666 -32.97 3.83 -0.94
C LEU A 666 -32.45 5.18 -1.46
N PHE A 667 -31.45 5.18 -2.32
CA PHE A 667 -30.95 6.39 -2.99
C PHE A 667 -32.02 7.04 -3.88
N ALA A 668 -32.64 6.29 -4.79
CA ALA A 668 -33.63 6.80 -5.73
C ALA A 668 -34.90 7.32 -5.03
N VAL A 669 -35.38 6.63 -4.00
CA VAL A 669 -36.51 7.11 -3.18
C VAL A 669 -36.12 8.38 -2.43
N SER A 670 -34.93 8.41 -1.84
CA SER A 670 -34.47 9.58 -1.09
C SER A 670 -34.32 10.81 -1.98
N ILE A 671 -33.66 10.67 -3.14
CA ILE A 671 -33.50 11.75 -4.12
C ILE A 671 -34.83 12.10 -4.81
N GLY A 672 -35.70 11.12 -5.08
CA GLY A 672 -37.00 11.32 -5.69
C GLY A 672 -37.93 12.17 -4.81
N VAL A 673 -38.01 11.84 -3.51
CA VAL A 673 -38.79 12.62 -2.54
C VAL A 673 -38.21 14.03 -2.36
N LEU A 674 -36.88 14.15 -2.27
CA LEU A 674 -36.22 15.47 -2.19
C LEU A 674 -36.47 16.28 -3.47
N SER A 675 -36.35 15.68 -4.64
CA SER A 675 -36.59 16.36 -5.92
C SER A 675 -38.04 16.76 -6.06
N TYR A 676 -38.99 15.93 -5.64
CA TYR A 676 -40.42 16.28 -5.63
C TYR A 676 -40.71 17.47 -4.71
N TRP A 677 -40.10 17.52 -3.52
CA TRP A 677 -40.31 18.61 -2.56
C TRP A 677 -39.57 19.91 -2.90
N TYR A 678 -38.44 19.84 -3.61
CA TYR A 678 -37.56 20.99 -3.84
C TYR A 678 -37.41 21.42 -5.32
N CYS A 679 -38.02 20.71 -6.29
CA CYS A 679 -37.92 21.07 -7.71
C CYS A 679 -39.10 21.96 -8.17
N PRO A 680 -38.85 23.23 -8.55
CA PRO A 680 -39.89 24.18 -8.97
C PRO A 680 -40.51 23.88 -10.36
N CYS A 681 -39.98 22.91 -11.10
CA CYS A 681 -40.47 22.52 -12.42
C CYS A 681 -41.59 21.47 -12.37
N CYS A 682 -41.67 20.65 -11.31
CA CYS A 682 -42.71 19.61 -11.19
C CYS A 682 -44.09 20.21 -10.85
N ASP A 683 -44.15 21.28 -10.05
CA ASP A 683 -45.40 22.00 -9.77
C ASP A 683 -46.00 22.65 -11.02
N LYS A 684 -45.16 23.18 -11.91
CA LYS A 684 -45.61 23.87 -13.13
C LYS A 684 -46.07 22.91 -14.23
N ALA A 685 -45.60 21.66 -14.22
CA ALA A 685 -45.96 20.64 -15.20
C ALA A 685 -47.27 19.91 -14.84
N CYS A 686 -47.55 19.68 -13.55
CA CYS A 686 -48.76 18.99 -13.10
C CYS A 686 -50.05 19.84 -13.16
N HIS A 687 -49.96 21.17 -13.20
CA HIS A 687 -51.14 22.07 -13.24
C HIS A 687 -51.61 22.49 -14.64
N LYS A 688 -51.26 21.79 -15.72
CA LYS A 688 -51.79 22.10 -17.06
C LYS A 688 -52.84 21.11 -17.55
N SER A 689 -54.11 21.48 -17.38
CA SER A 689 -55.17 21.22 -18.36
C SER A 689 -56.26 22.33 -18.28
N PRO A 690 -57.11 22.53 -19.31
CA PRO A 690 -56.96 23.62 -20.27
C PRO A 690 -58.17 24.57 -20.32
N ARG A 691 -57.97 25.90 -20.30
CA ARG A 691 -59.00 26.87 -20.75
C ARG A 691 -58.41 28.12 -21.41
N VAL A 692 -58.24 28.01 -22.74
CA VAL A 692 -58.80 28.88 -23.79
C VAL A 692 -59.20 30.32 -23.39
N TYR A 693 -58.40 31.33 -23.75
CA TYR A 693 -58.64 32.36 -24.79
C TYR A 693 -57.61 33.51 -24.69
N ALA A 694 -57.07 33.91 -25.86
CA ALA A 694 -56.63 35.24 -26.32
C ALA A 694 -56.18 36.30 -25.27
N GLU A 695 -55.08 37.04 -25.40
CA GLU A 695 -54.45 37.60 -26.59
C GLU A 695 -53.14 38.32 -26.17
N LYS A 696 -52.27 38.56 -27.16
CA LYS A 696 -51.22 39.59 -27.27
C LYS A 696 -49.75 39.15 -27.11
N TYR A 697 -49.02 39.55 -28.15
CA TYR A 697 -47.70 39.16 -28.65
C TYR A 697 -46.49 39.53 -27.76
N PRO A 698 -45.31 38.92 -28.02
CA PRO A 698 -44.17 38.86 -27.10
C PRO A 698 -43.13 39.96 -27.36
N THR A 699 -42.25 40.19 -26.39
CA THR A 699 -40.91 40.75 -26.64
C THR A 699 -39.84 39.77 -26.21
N LYS A 700 -38.97 39.49 -27.18
CA LYS A 700 -37.80 38.63 -27.13
C LYS A 700 -36.80 39.15 -26.10
N GLU A 701 -36.32 38.26 -25.23
CA GLU A 701 -34.91 38.00 -24.98
C GLU A 701 -34.81 36.87 -23.93
N ASN A 702 -33.77 36.03 -24.05
CA ASN A 702 -33.51 34.80 -23.29
C ASN A 702 -34.11 33.49 -23.81
N LYS A 703 -34.30 33.40 -25.13
CA LYS A 703 -34.15 32.12 -25.84
C LYS A 703 -32.72 32.00 -26.34
N LEU A 704 -31.78 31.61 -25.48
CA LEU A 704 -30.57 30.85 -25.82
C LEU A 704 -29.73 30.64 -24.55
N LEU A 705 -29.81 29.45 -23.96
CA LEU A 705 -28.68 28.67 -23.41
C LEU A 705 -29.26 27.47 -22.68
N CYS A 706 -29.75 26.51 -23.48
CA CYS A 706 -29.88 25.09 -23.17
C CYS A 706 -30.12 24.41 -24.52
N ARG A 707 -29.06 24.28 -25.31
CA ARG A 707 -28.96 23.28 -26.36
C ARG A 707 -27.67 22.52 -26.05
N SER A 708 -27.84 21.28 -25.60
CA SER A 708 -26.91 20.20 -25.88
C SER A 708 -27.78 19.12 -26.47
N ASP A 709 -27.54 18.90 -27.75
CA ASP A 709 -28.05 17.81 -28.56
C ASP A 709 -27.63 16.47 -27.93
N ASP A 710 -28.47 15.44 -28.11
CA ASP A 710 -28.10 14.08 -28.54
C ASP A 710 -29.34 13.16 -28.36
N GLU A 711 -30.16 13.07 -29.42
CA GLU A 711 -31.02 11.91 -29.71
C GLU A 711 -30.40 11.22 -30.93
N GLU A 712 -29.92 9.98 -30.75
CA GLU A 712 -29.68 9.05 -31.86
C GLU A 712 -30.97 8.25 -32.08
N ASP A 713 -31.57 8.40 -33.27
CA ASP A 713 -32.74 7.67 -33.73
C ASP A 713 -32.37 6.24 -34.19
N GLU A 714 -33.28 5.32 -33.88
CA GLU A 714 -33.34 3.93 -34.35
C GLU A 714 -33.67 3.82 -35.85
N LEU A 715 -33.00 2.85 -36.48
CA LEU A 715 -33.49 1.82 -37.41
C LEU A 715 -34.24 2.19 -38.70
N ASP A 716 -33.58 1.87 -39.82
CA ASP A 716 -34.23 1.34 -41.01
C ASP A 716 -34.16 -0.21 -40.98
N TYR A 717 -35.36 -0.82 -41.13
CA TYR A 717 -35.77 -2.23 -41.24
C TYR A 717 -35.98 -3.10 -40.00
#